data_AF-A0A749A9C0-F1
#
_entry.id   AF-A0A749A9C0-F1
#
_cell.length_a   1.000
_cell.length_b   1.000
_cell.length_c   1.000
_cell.angle_alpha   90.00
_cell.angle_beta   90.00
_cell.angle_gamma   90.00
#
_symmetry.space_group_name_H-M   'P 1'
#
loop_
_entity.id
_entity.type
_entity.pdbx_description
1 polymer ?
#
loop_
_entity_poly.entity_id
_entity_poly.type
_entity_poly.pdbx_seq_one_letter_code
_entity_poly.pdbx_strand_id
1 'polypeptide(L)'
;MLSPLIRRYTWNSAWLYYIRIFIALCGTTALPWWLGDVKLTIPLTLGMVAAALTDLDDRLAGRLRNLIITLICFFIASASVELLFPWSWLFALGLTLSTSGFILLGGLGQRYATIAFGALLIAIYTMLGTSLYDHWYQQPLLLLAGAVWYNLLTLTGHLLFPIRPLQDNLARSYEQLAHYLELKSRLFDPDIEDESQAPLYDLALANGQLMATLNQTKVSLLTRLRGDRGQRGTRRTLHYYFVAQDIHERASSSHIQYQTLRDYFRHSDVMFRFQRLMSMQAQACTQLARCILLRTPYQHDPRFERAFTHIDAALERMRASGASLELLNTLGFLLTNLRAIDAQLATIESEQAQAMPRNESENQLADDSLHGFSDIWLRLSRNFTPESALFRHAVRMSLVLCIGYALIQITGMRHGYWILLTSLFVCQPNYNATRHRLALRIIGTLVGVAIGLPILWFVPSLEGQLVLLVITGVLFFAFRNVQYAHATMFITLLVLLCFNLLGEGFEVALPRVVDTLIGCAIAWAAVSFIWPDWRFRNLPRVLQRATDANCRYLDAILEQYHQGRDNRLAYRIARRDAHNRDAELASVVSNMSSEPDVTAETREAAFRLLCLNHTFTSYISALGAHREKLSNPDVLGLLDDAVCYVDDALHHQPEDEQRVHQALEGLKQRVQSLETRPDSKEPLVVQQIGLLIALLPEIGRLQRQISPPTSTLITQP
;
A
#
# COMPACT_ATOMS: atom_id res chain seq x y z
N MET A 1 -37.00 -11.62 0.78
CA MET A 1 -35.76 -11.55 1.60
C MET A 1 -34.80 -12.61 1.08
N LEU A 2 -33.64 -12.24 0.53
CA LEU A 2 -32.64 -13.21 0.09
C LEU A 2 -32.12 -13.98 1.31
N SER A 3 -31.91 -15.30 1.19
CA SER A 3 -31.37 -16.11 2.28
C SER A 3 -30.02 -15.53 2.77
N PRO A 4 -29.67 -15.66 4.07
CA PRO A 4 -28.42 -15.12 4.61
C PRO A 4 -27.18 -15.62 3.86
N LEU A 5 -27.24 -16.82 3.27
CA LEU A 5 -26.20 -17.36 2.40
C LEU A 5 -26.09 -16.60 1.07
N ILE A 6 -27.22 -16.33 0.40
CA ILE A 6 -27.23 -15.54 -0.85
C ILE A 6 -26.81 -14.09 -0.58
N ARG A 7 -27.17 -13.54 0.59
CA ARG A 7 -26.72 -12.19 1.02
C ARG A 7 -25.20 -12.15 1.22
N ARG A 8 -24.61 -13.17 1.85
CA ARG A 8 -23.14 -13.30 2.00
C ARG A 8 -22.43 -13.44 0.65
N TYR A 9 -23.04 -14.15 -0.31
CA TYR A 9 -22.45 -14.41 -1.62
C TYR A 9 -22.55 -13.21 -2.58
N THR A 10 -23.72 -12.59 -2.67
CA THR A 10 -23.95 -11.37 -3.48
C THR A 10 -23.12 -10.17 -2.99
N TRP A 11 -22.68 -10.22 -1.72
CA TRP A 11 -21.92 -9.15 -1.07
C TRP A 11 -20.42 -9.41 -0.96
N ASN A 12 -19.93 -10.56 -1.44
CA ASN A 12 -18.50 -10.74 -1.67
C ASN A 12 -18.08 -10.03 -2.97
N SER A 13 -17.32 -8.94 -2.86
CA SER A 13 -16.89 -8.14 -4.01
C SER A 13 -15.98 -8.91 -4.98
N ALA A 14 -15.22 -9.90 -4.48
CA ALA A 14 -14.45 -10.78 -5.33
C ALA A 14 -15.35 -11.64 -6.22
N TRP A 15 -16.47 -12.11 -5.70
CA TRP A 15 -17.38 -12.97 -6.46
C TRP A 15 -18.10 -12.22 -7.59
N LEU A 16 -18.58 -10.99 -7.31
CA LEU A 16 -19.14 -10.13 -8.36
C LEU A 16 -18.11 -9.81 -9.46
N TYR A 17 -16.86 -9.58 -9.05
CA TYR A 17 -15.76 -9.36 -9.99
C TYR A 17 -15.55 -10.59 -10.88
N TYR A 18 -15.53 -11.80 -10.32
CA TYR A 18 -15.35 -13.04 -11.10
C TYR A 18 -16.52 -13.32 -12.04
N ILE A 19 -17.76 -13.07 -11.62
CA ILE A 19 -18.93 -13.15 -12.50
C ILE A 19 -18.81 -12.19 -13.66
N ARG A 20 -18.40 -10.94 -13.40
CA ARG A 20 -18.20 -9.95 -14.45
C ARG A 20 -17.15 -10.41 -15.46
N ILE A 21 -16.04 -10.97 -14.98
CA ILE A 21 -15.00 -11.53 -15.84
C ILE A 21 -15.53 -12.72 -16.65
N PHE A 22 -16.30 -13.61 -16.02
CA PHE A 22 -16.94 -14.74 -16.70
C PHE A 22 -17.87 -14.27 -17.82
N ILE A 23 -18.81 -13.36 -17.54
CA ILE A 23 -19.72 -12.78 -18.55
C ILE A 23 -18.93 -12.09 -19.67
N ALA A 24 -17.87 -11.36 -19.31
CA ALA A 24 -17.04 -10.66 -20.28
C ALA A 24 -16.34 -11.64 -21.23
N LEU A 25 -15.70 -12.71 -20.72
CA LEU A 25 -15.03 -13.74 -21.52
C LEU A 25 -16.01 -14.59 -22.33
N CYS A 26 -17.18 -14.91 -21.77
CA CYS A 26 -18.26 -15.56 -22.53
C CYS A 26 -18.69 -14.67 -23.70
N GLY A 27 -18.81 -13.36 -23.51
CA GLY A 27 -19.16 -12.43 -24.59
C GLY A 27 -18.09 -12.37 -25.69
N THR A 28 -16.81 -12.36 -25.34
CA THR A 28 -15.71 -12.31 -26.33
C THR A 28 -15.49 -13.62 -27.09
N THR A 29 -16.04 -14.74 -26.60
CA THR A 29 -15.92 -16.07 -27.22
C THR A 29 -17.20 -16.51 -27.94
N ALA A 30 -18.37 -16.27 -27.36
CA ALA A 30 -19.65 -16.67 -27.92
C ALA A 30 -20.04 -15.85 -29.16
N LEU A 31 -19.71 -14.55 -29.21
CA LEU A 31 -20.03 -13.70 -30.37
C LEU A 31 -19.27 -14.15 -31.64
N PRO A 32 -17.93 -14.32 -31.62
CA PRO A 32 -17.18 -14.90 -32.74
C PRO A 32 -17.67 -16.29 -33.16
N TRP A 33 -17.97 -17.15 -32.19
CA TRP A 33 -18.49 -18.49 -32.45
C TRP A 33 -19.85 -18.45 -33.17
N TRP A 34 -20.76 -17.56 -32.74
CA TRP A 34 -22.06 -17.38 -33.38
C TRP A 34 -21.94 -16.79 -34.80
N LEU A 35 -20.96 -15.92 -35.04
CA LEU A 35 -20.66 -15.35 -36.36
C LEU A 35 -19.92 -16.33 -37.29
N GLY A 36 -19.45 -17.47 -36.78
CA GLY A 36 -18.67 -18.46 -37.53
C GLY A 36 -17.23 -18.04 -37.83
N ASP A 37 -16.74 -16.93 -37.25
CA ASP A 37 -15.37 -16.44 -37.43
C ASP A 37 -14.61 -16.44 -36.11
N VAL A 38 -13.95 -17.56 -35.83
CA VAL A 38 -13.23 -17.80 -34.59
C VAL A 38 -11.99 -16.90 -34.46
N LYS A 39 -11.44 -16.38 -35.58
CA LYS A 39 -10.24 -15.52 -35.58
C LYS A 39 -10.45 -14.25 -34.76
N LEU A 40 -11.68 -13.74 -34.72
CA LEU A 40 -12.06 -12.55 -33.95
C LEU A 40 -11.90 -12.74 -32.43
N THR A 41 -11.92 -13.98 -31.94
CA THR A 41 -11.84 -14.31 -30.50
C THR A 41 -10.56 -13.79 -29.87
N ILE A 42 -9.43 -13.85 -30.58
CA ILE A 42 -8.11 -13.48 -30.06
C ILE A 42 -8.04 -11.99 -29.72
N PRO A 43 -8.21 -11.05 -30.68
CA PRO A 43 -8.14 -9.62 -30.37
C PRO A 43 -9.25 -9.17 -29.42
N LEU A 44 -10.48 -9.72 -29.52
CA LEU A 44 -11.55 -9.39 -28.58
C LEU A 44 -11.19 -9.78 -27.13
N THR A 45 -10.67 -10.99 -26.94
CA THR A 45 -10.29 -11.48 -25.61
C THR A 45 -9.08 -10.72 -25.07
N LEU A 46 -8.05 -10.47 -25.89
CA LEU A 46 -6.87 -9.71 -25.46
C LEU A 46 -7.20 -8.25 -25.11
N GLY A 47 -8.09 -7.61 -25.89
CA GLY A 47 -8.59 -6.27 -25.62
C GLY A 47 -9.39 -6.19 -24.32
N MET A 48 -10.27 -7.18 -24.08
CA MET A 48 -10.98 -7.35 -22.82
C MET A 48 -10.03 -7.53 -21.63
N VAL A 49 -9.02 -8.40 -21.77
CA VAL A 49 -8.03 -8.66 -20.71
C VAL A 49 -7.23 -7.40 -20.40
N ALA A 50 -6.80 -6.65 -21.42
CA ALA A 50 -6.11 -5.39 -21.21
C ALA A 50 -6.98 -4.38 -20.45
N ALA A 51 -8.24 -4.21 -20.85
CA ALA A 51 -9.17 -3.33 -20.15
C ALA A 51 -9.45 -3.77 -18.70
N ALA A 52 -9.53 -5.07 -18.45
CA ALA A 52 -9.71 -5.62 -17.10
C ALA A 52 -8.48 -5.49 -16.21
N LEU A 53 -7.27 -5.50 -16.80
CA LEU A 53 -6.03 -5.21 -16.10
C LEU A 53 -5.86 -3.71 -15.81
N THR A 54 -6.46 -2.85 -16.64
CA THR A 54 -6.40 -1.38 -16.47
C THR A 54 -7.64 -0.76 -15.85
N ASP A 55 -8.53 -1.56 -15.29
CA ASP A 55 -9.75 -1.07 -14.68
C ASP A 55 -9.43 -0.19 -13.47
N LEU A 56 -9.94 1.04 -13.49
CA LEU A 56 -9.73 2.04 -12.45
C LEU A 56 -11.05 2.30 -11.71
N ASP A 57 -10.98 2.29 -10.38
CA ASP A 57 -12.10 2.66 -9.54
C ASP A 57 -12.20 4.19 -9.43
N ASP A 58 -13.21 4.75 -10.09
CA ASP A 58 -13.54 6.18 -10.02
C ASP A 58 -15.07 6.38 -9.98
N ARG A 59 -15.52 7.61 -9.70
CA ARG A 59 -16.95 7.99 -9.83
C ARG A 59 -17.39 7.78 -11.28
N LEU A 60 -18.68 7.50 -11.52
CA LEU A 60 -19.24 7.28 -12.88
C LEU A 60 -18.75 8.31 -13.92
N ALA A 61 -18.82 9.62 -13.62
CA ALA A 61 -18.34 10.66 -14.54
C ALA A 61 -16.82 10.64 -14.75
N GLY A 62 -16.05 10.42 -13.68
CA GLY A 62 -14.60 10.25 -13.74
C GLY A 62 -14.21 9.01 -14.53
N ARG A 63 -14.92 7.89 -14.32
CA ARG A 63 -14.72 6.64 -15.03
C ARG A 63 -15.06 6.75 -16.51
N LEU A 64 -16.14 7.44 -16.88
CA LEU A 64 -16.47 7.68 -18.28
C LEU A 64 -15.38 8.51 -18.97
N ARG A 65 -14.85 9.53 -18.29
CA ARG A 65 -13.70 10.29 -18.79
C ARG A 65 -12.45 9.40 -18.91
N ASN A 66 -12.15 8.60 -17.89
CA ASN A 66 -11.00 7.69 -17.90
C ASN A 66 -11.13 6.62 -19.00
N LEU A 67 -12.34 6.13 -19.23
CA LEU A 67 -12.69 5.21 -20.32
C LEU A 67 -12.34 5.83 -21.67
N ILE A 68 -12.85 7.04 -21.94
CA ILE A 68 -12.60 7.73 -23.22
C ILE A 68 -11.09 7.92 -23.43
N ILE A 69 -10.38 8.38 -22.40
CA ILE A 69 -8.92 8.54 -22.46
C ILE A 69 -8.24 7.19 -22.73
N THR A 70 -8.64 6.13 -22.04
CA THR A 70 -8.08 4.78 -22.20
C THR A 70 -8.30 4.25 -23.61
N LEU A 71 -9.51 4.36 -24.15
CA LEU A 71 -9.85 3.91 -25.49
C LEU A 71 -9.07 4.69 -26.56
N ILE A 72 -8.93 6.01 -26.41
CA ILE A 72 -8.11 6.84 -27.32
C ILE A 72 -6.64 6.39 -27.26
N CYS A 73 -6.08 6.22 -26.06
CA CYS A 73 -4.71 5.74 -25.88
C CYS A 73 -4.50 4.35 -26.48
N PHE A 74 -5.45 3.42 -26.27
CA PHE A 74 -5.39 2.07 -26.83
C PHE A 74 -5.46 2.10 -28.36
N PHE A 75 -6.31 2.94 -28.93
CA PHE A 75 -6.41 3.10 -30.38
C PHE A 75 -5.11 3.64 -30.96
N ILE A 76 -4.57 4.73 -30.39
CA ILE A 76 -3.31 5.33 -30.85
C ILE A 76 -2.17 4.33 -30.73
N ALA A 77 -2.08 3.59 -29.61
CA ALA A 77 -1.03 2.61 -29.38
C ALA A 77 -1.13 1.40 -30.32
N SER A 78 -2.35 0.94 -30.63
CA SER A 78 -2.56 -0.18 -31.55
C SER A 78 -2.36 0.23 -33.00
N ALA A 79 -2.94 1.36 -33.43
CA ALA A 79 -2.80 1.89 -34.78
C ALA A 79 -1.34 2.28 -35.09
N SER A 80 -0.59 2.83 -34.12
CA SER A 80 0.81 3.15 -34.32
C SER A 80 1.66 1.90 -34.56
N VAL A 81 1.32 0.78 -33.90
CA VAL A 81 1.99 -0.49 -34.16
C VAL A 81 1.75 -0.93 -35.59
N GLU A 82 0.50 -1.04 -36.03
CA GLU A 82 0.16 -1.48 -37.40
C GLU A 82 0.83 -0.63 -38.49
N LEU A 83 0.88 0.70 -38.30
CA LEU A 83 1.45 1.62 -39.28
C LEU A 83 2.99 1.64 -39.28
N LEU A 84 3.62 1.48 -38.12
CA LEU A 84 5.08 1.58 -37.98
C LEU A 84 5.79 0.23 -38.06
N PHE A 85 5.11 -0.89 -37.81
CA PHE A 85 5.71 -2.23 -37.81
C PHE A 85 6.46 -2.60 -39.10
N PRO A 86 6.02 -2.17 -40.31
CA PRO A 86 6.79 -2.38 -41.53
C PRO A 86 8.16 -1.67 -41.54
N TRP A 87 8.33 -0.64 -40.73
CA TRP A 87 9.52 0.21 -40.67
C TRP A 87 10.29 -0.03 -39.36
N SER A 88 11.09 -1.10 -39.31
CA SER A 88 11.68 -1.61 -38.05
C SER A 88 12.39 -0.55 -37.19
N TRP A 89 13.14 0.39 -37.81
CA TRP A 89 13.82 1.46 -37.09
C TRP A 89 12.87 2.53 -36.51
N LEU A 90 11.86 2.93 -37.30
CA LEU A 90 10.86 3.90 -36.84
C LEU A 90 10.00 3.30 -35.73
N PHE A 91 9.67 2.01 -35.84
CA PHE A 91 8.99 1.27 -34.79
C PHE A 91 9.82 1.20 -33.49
N ALA A 92 11.10 0.86 -33.58
CA ALA A 92 11.98 0.79 -32.41
C ALA A 92 12.08 2.15 -31.68
N LEU A 93 12.22 3.23 -32.44
CA LEU A 93 12.25 4.59 -31.90
C LEU A 93 10.90 4.98 -31.29
N GLY A 94 9.79 4.68 -31.98
CA GLY A 94 8.44 4.91 -31.49
C GLY A 94 8.13 4.14 -30.20
N LEU A 95 8.51 2.85 -30.14
CA LEU A 95 8.36 2.01 -28.95
C LEU A 95 9.15 2.56 -27.77
N THR A 96 10.40 2.98 -27.98
CA THR A 96 11.27 3.53 -26.93
C THR A 96 10.74 4.86 -26.38
N LEU A 97 10.36 5.79 -27.26
CA LEU A 97 9.85 7.10 -26.85
C LEU A 97 8.47 7.00 -26.18
N SER A 98 7.56 6.19 -26.75
CA SER A 98 6.23 5.99 -26.18
C SER A 98 6.28 5.28 -24.83
N THR A 99 7.16 4.28 -24.65
CA THR A 99 7.35 3.58 -23.37
C THR A 99 7.81 4.55 -22.29
N SER A 100 8.85 5.36 -22.56
CA SER A 100 9.33 6.37 -21.62
C SER A 100 8.23 7.39 -21.28
N GLY A 101 7.52 7.90 -22.30
CA GLY A 101 6.46 8.87 -22.12
C GLY A 101 5.28 8.33 -21.30
N PHE A 102 4.80 7.13 -21.61
CA PHE A 102 3.70 6.48 -20.90
C PHE A 102 4.06 6.20 -19.45
N ILE A 103 5.24 5.66 -19.16
CA ILE A 103 5.64 5.40 -17.77
C ILE A 103 5.79 6.71 -16.96
N LEU A 104 6.36 7.76 -17.56
CA LEU A 104 6.50 9.07 -16.90
C LEU A 104 5.16 9.76 -16.65
N LEU A 105 4.15 9.57 -17.52
CA LEU A 105 2.78 10.01 -17.24
C LEU A 105 2.21 9.40 -15.95
N GLY A 106 2.72 8.24 -15.53
CA GLY A 106 2.41 7.65 -14.22
C GLY A 106 2.76 8.54 -13.02
N GLY A 107 3.71 9.48 -13.17
CA GLY A 107 4.05 10.46 -12.13
C GLY A 107 2.94 11.46 -11.82
N LEU A 108 1.94 11.59 -12.69
CA LEU A 108 0.75 12.42 -12.47
C LEU A 108 -0.29 11.76 -11.54
N GLY A 109 -0.09 10.48 -11.21
CA GLY A 109 -0.91 9.71 -10.29
C GLY A 109 -1.23 8.30 -10.81
N GLN A 110 -1.69 7.44 -9.90
CA GLN A 110 -1.96 6.03 -10.17
C GLN A 110 -2.85 5.79 -11.39
N ARG A 111 -3.88 6.65 -11.60
CA ARG A 111 -4.78 6.54 -12.76
C ARG A 111 -4.03 6.58 -14.10
N TYR A 112 -3.03 7.44 -14.23
CA TYR A 112 -2.31 7.59 -15.48
C TYR A 112 -1.31 6.45 -15.68
N ALA A 113 -0.69 5.98 -14.60
CA ALA A 113 0.20 4.82 -14.63
C ALA A 113 -0.52 3.56 -15.13
N THR A 114 -1.75 3.33 -14.65
CA THR A 114 -2.57 2.19 -15.08
C THR A 114 -2.97 2.28 -16.55
N ILE A 115 -3.40 3.45 -17.03
CA ILE A 115 -3.76 3.66 -18.44
C ILE A 115 -2.54 3.48 -19.36
N ALA A 116 -1.40 4.06 -18.96
CA ALA A 116 -0.12 3.94 -19.65
C ALA A 116 0.32 2.48 -19.80
N PHE A 117 0.25 1.70 -18.72
CA PHE A 117 0.54 0.27 -18.75
C PHE A 117 -0.37 -0.49 -19.73
N GLY A 118 -1.67 -0.18 -19.76
CA GLY A 118 -2.61 -0.78 -20.71
C GLY A 118 -2.32 -0.43 -22.15
N ALA A 119 -1.96 0.82 -22.44
CA ALA A 119 -1.63 1.26 -23.79
C ALA A 119 -0.40 0.50 -24.32
N LEU A 120 0.62 0.33 -23.47
CA LEU A 120 1.81 -0.45 -23.80
C LEU A 120 1.49 -1.95 -23.96
N LEU A 121 0.61 -2.49 -23.12
CA LEU A 121 0.14 -3.87 -23.22
C LEU A 121 -0.62 -4.11 -24.55
N ILE A 122 -1.52 -3.20 -24.92
CA ILE A 122 -2.26 -3.24 -26.19
C ILE A 122 -1.33 -3.11 -27.38
N ALA A 123 -0.30 -2.25 -27.30
CA ALA A 123 0.71 -2.15 -28.35
C ALA A 123 1.38 -3.51 -28.60
N ILE A 124 1.84 -4.19 -27.54
CA ILE A 124 2.43 -5.53 -27.65
C ILE A 124 1.41 -6.57 -28.13
N TYR A 125 0.16 -6.49 -27.69
CA TYR A 125 -0.89 -7.38 -28.18
C TYR A 125 -1.21 -7.17 -29.66
N THR A 126 -1.02 -5.96 -30.17
CA THR A 126 -1.21 -5.69 -31.59
C THR A 126 -0.13 -6.41 -32.41
N MET A 127 1.11 -6.47 -31.91
CA MET A 127 2.22 -7.20 -32.55
C MET A 127 1.94 -8.71 -32.73
N LEU A 128 1.05 -9.32 -31.93
CA LEU A 128 0.66 -10.72 -32.07
C LEU A 128 -0.11 -11.01 -33.38
N GLY A 129 -0.74 -9.99 -33.98
CA GLY A 129 -1.75 -10.18 -35.01
C GLY A 129 -1.59 -9.34 -36.27
N THR A 130 -0.46 -8.65 -36.44
CA THR A 130 -0.20 -7.74 -37.59
C THR A 130 -0.28 -8.43 -38.95
N SER A 131 -0.22 -9.76 -39.01
CA SER A 131 -0.38 -10.56 -40.23
C SER A 131 -1.74 -11.24 -40.38
N LEU A 132 -2.65 -11.11 -39.40
CA LEU A 132 -3.94 -11.81 -39.37
C LEU A 132 -5.02 -11.10 -40.19
N TYR A 133 -4.87 -9.80 -40.46
CA TYR A 133 -5.89 -8.94 -41.03
C TYR A 133 -5.33 -8.10 -42.18
N ASP A 134 -6.12 -7.93 -43.24
CA ASP A 134 -5.68 -7.23 -44.46
C ASP A 134 -5.59 -5.70 -44.27
N HIS A 135 -6.39 -5.14 -43.37
CA HIS A 135 -6.47 -3.70 -43.14
C HIS A 135 -5.97 -3.33 -41.75
N TRP A 136 -5.10 -2.32 -41.69
CA TRP A 136 -4.45 -1.83 -40.46
C TRP A 136 -5.41 -1.45 -39.31
N TYR A 137 -6.67 -1.13 -39.60
CA TYR A 137 -7.65 -0.71 -38.59
C TYR A 137 -8.48 -1.86 -37.99
N GLN A 138 -8.48 -3.05 -38.60
CA GLN A 138 -9.35 -4.15 -38.17
C GLN A 138 -8.97 -4.67 -36.78
N GLN A 139 -7.70 -5.01 -36.58
CA GLN A 139 -7.23 -5.50 -35.28
C GLN A 139 -7.34 -4.44 -34.17
N PRO A 140 -6.94 -3.17 -34.37
CA PRO A 140 -7.19 -2.12 -33.37
C PRO A 140 -8.66 -1.99 -32.97
N LEU A 141 -9.59 -2.01 -33.93
CA LEU A 141 -11.02 -1.90 -33.62
C LEU A 141 -11.54 -3.11 -32.83
N LEU A 142 -11.07 -4.32 -33.11
CA LEU A 142 -11.44 -5.53 -32.36
C LEU A 142 -10.89 -5.51 -30.92
N LEU A 143 -9.64 -5.07 -30.73
CA LEU A 143 -9.06 -4.86 -29.40
C LEU A 143 -9.88 -3.83 -28.61
N LEU A 144 -10.28 -2.74 -29.25
CA LEU A 144 -11.14 -1.72 -28.64
C LEU A 144 -12.54 -2.26 -28.34
N ALA A 145 -13.14 -3.06 -29.22
CA ALA A 145 -14.46 -3.65 -28.99
C ALA A 145 -14.47 -4.54 -27.75
N GLY A 146 -13.43 -5.37 -27.57
CA GLY A 146 -13.24 -6.17 -26.36
C GLY A 146 -13.09 -5.30 -25.10
N ALA A 147 -12.32 -4.21 -25.20
CA ALA A 147 -12.16 -3.25 -24.11
C ALA A 147 -13.47 -2.53 -23.75
N VAL A 148 -14.25 -2.11 -24.76
CA VAL A 148 -15.56 -1.48 -24.59
C VAL A 148 -16.54 -2.44 -23.92
N TRP A 149 -16.61 -3.70 -24.36
CA TRP A 149 -17.50 -4.71 -23.79
C TRP A 149 -17.29 -4.90 -22.29
N TYR A 150 -16.03 -5.08 -21.86
CA TYR A 150 -15.69 -5.20 -20.44
C TYR A 150 -16.10 -3.95 -19.64
N ASN A 151 -15.84 -2.78 -20.21
CA ASN A 151 -16.14 -1.53 -19.53
C ASN A 151 -17.64 -1.24 -19.45
N LEU A 152 -18.44 -1.64 -20.45
CA LEU A 152 -19.90 -1.55 -20.38
C LEU A 152 -20.44 -2.39 -19.22
N LEU A 153 -19.99 -3.65 -19.08
CA LEU A 153 -20.37 -4.50 -17.95
C LEU A 153 -19.96 -3.87 -16.60
N THR A 154 -18.78 -3.26 -16.59
CA THR A 154 -18.24 -2.58 -15.41
C THR A 154 -19.04 -1.33 -15.03
N LEU A 155 -19.46 -0.52 -16.01
CA LEU A 155 -20.33 0.65 -15.80
C LEU A 155 -21.71 0.22 -15.31
N THR A 156 -22.31 -0.82 -15.90
CA THR A 156 -23.58 -1.39 -15.43
C THR A 156 -23.49 -1.86 -13.98
N GLY A 157 -22.41 -2.55 -13.60
CA GLY A 157 -22.18 -2.96 -12.22
C GLY A 157 -22.11 -1.78 -11.24
N HIS A 158 -21.55 -0.65 -11.64
CA HIS A 158 -21.50 0.56 -10.81
C HIS A 158 -22.82 1.31 -10.72
N LEU A 159 -23.62 1.30 -11.78
CA LEU A 159 -24.99 1.83 -11.72
C LEU A 159 -25.84 1.02 -10.74
N LEU A 160 -25.66 -0.30 -10.68
CA LEU A 160 -26.34 -1.17 -9.73
C LEU A 160 -25.81 -1.03 -8.29
N PHE A 161 -24.49 -0.86 -8.11
CA PHE A 161 -23.84 -0.84 -6.79
C PHE A 161 -22.86 0.35 -6.58
N PRO A 162 -23.32 1.60 -6.54
CA PRO A 162 -22.45 2.78 -6.60
C PRO A 162 -21.49 2.96 -5.41
N ILE A 163 -21.86 2.50 -4.20
CA ILE A 163 -21.11 2.78 -2.95
C ILE A 163 -20.05 1.69 -2.64
N ARG A 164 -20.02 0.59 -3.39
CA ARG A 164 -19.33 -0.63 -2.97
C ARG A 164 -17.79 -0.55 -2.89
N PRO A 165 -17.05 -0.01 -3.88
CA PRO A 165 -15.58 0.06 -3.76
C PRO A 165 -15.09 0.87 -2.56
N LEU A 166 -15.85 1.92 -2.20
CA LEU A 166 -15.58 2.72 -1.02
C LEU A 166 -15.89 1.96 0.28
N GLN A 167 -16.94 1.13 0.30
CA GLN A 167 -17.23 0.22 1.41
C GLN A 167 -16.13 -0.81 1.59
N ASP A 168 -15.62 -1.38 0.49
CA ASP A 168 -14.52 -2.34 0.53
C ASP A 168 -13.24 -1.70 1.09
N ASN A 169 -12.89 -0.49 0.65
CA ASN A 169 -11.70 0.22 1.15
C ASN A 169 -11.82 0.60 2.64
N LEU A 170 -13.01 1.04 3.08
CA LEU A 170 -13.27 1.28 4.50
C LEU A 170 -13.19 -0.01 5.32
N ALA A 171 -13.85 -1.07 4.87
CA ALA A 171 -13.83 -2.36 5.56
C ALA A 171 -12.40 -2.89 5.69
N ARG A 172 -11.60 -2.82 4.61
CA ARG A 172 -10.17 -3.15 4.64
C ARG A 172 -9.39 -2.28 5.63
N SER A 173 -9.72 -1.00 5.76
CA SER A 173 -9.08 -0.13 6.77
C SER A 173 -9.30 -0.67 8.19
N TYR A 174 -10.51 -1.12 8.51
CA TYR A 174 -10.82 -1.74 9.81
C TYR A 174 -10.22 -3.15 9.97
N GLU A 175 -10.11 -3.94 8.89
CA GLU A 175 -9.39 -5.23 8.92
C GLU A 175 -7.89 -5.03 9.19
N GLN A 176 -7.26 -4.03 8.56
CA GLN A 176 -5.86 -3.70 8.80
C GLN A 176 -5.65 -3.13 10.22
N LEU A 177 -6.60 -2.35 10.71
CA LEU A 177 -6.60 -1.85 12.09
C LEU A 177 -6.74 -3.00 13.10
N ALA A 178 -7.60 -3.98 12.82
CA ALA A 178 -7.71 -5.20 13.61
C ALA A 178 -6.40 -5.98 13.62
N HIS A 179 -5.77 -6.16 12.47
CA HIS A 179 -4.49 -6.84 12.36
C HIS A 179 -3.39 -6.11 13.16
N TYR A 180 -3.33 -4.79 13.06
CA TYR A 180 -2.40 -3.96 13.83
C TYR A 180 -2.62 -4.10 15.35
N LEU A 181 -3.87 -4.01 15.82
CA LEU A 181 -4.21 -4.18 17.24
C LEU A 181 -3.85 -5.58 17.75
N GLU A 182 -4.06 -6.62 16.94
CA GLU A 182 -3.71 -8.00 17.28
C GLU A 182 -2.20 -8.24 17.32
N LEU A 183 -1.42 -7.62 16.42
CA LEU A 183 0.04 -7.66 16.52
C LEU A 183 0.52 -6.89 17.76
N LYS A 184 -0.08 -5.74 18.05
CA LYS A 184 0.27 -4.95 19.23
C LYS A 184 -0.08 -5.65 20.55
N SER A 185 -1.17 -6.42 20.59
CA SER A 185 -1.56 -7.16 21.79
C SER A 185 -0.50 -8.20 22.18
N ARG A 186 0.23 -8.78 21.21
CA ARG A 186 1.33 -9.72 21.47
C ARG A 186 2.49 -9.09 22.23
N LEU A 187 2.68 -7.77 22.18
CA LEU A 187 3.70 -7.09 22.99
C LEU A 187 3.44 -7.19 24.50
N PHE A 188 2.22 -7.56 24.89
CA PHE A 188 1.85 -7.82 26.28
C PHE A 188 2.06 -9.28 26.70
N ASP A 189 2.51 -10.17 25.83
CA ASP A 189 2.77 -11.56 26.18
C ASP A 189 4.04 -11.65 27.07
N PRO A 190 3.92 -12.05 28.34
CA PRO A 190 5.06 -12.13 29.26
C PRO A 190 6.00 -13.31 28.98
N ASP A 191 5.58 -14.26 28.15
CA ASP A 191 6.31 -15.50 27.85
C ASP A 191 7.05 -15.45 26.50
N ILE A 192 7.11 -14.28 25.85
CA ILE A 192 8.00 -14.09 24.70
C ILE A 192 9.46 -14.26 25.16
N GLU A 193 10.04 -15.42 24.82
CA GLU A 193 11.40 -15.83 25.20
C GLU A 193 12.48 -15.09 24.39
N ASP A 194 12.13 -14.59 23.20
CA ASP A 194 13.07 -13.89 22.33
C ASP A 194 13.23 -12.42 22.73
N GLU A 195 14.47 -12.02 23.05
CA GLU A 195 14.91 -10.60 23.07
C GLU A 195 14.89 -9.95 21.68
N SER A 196 14.41 -10.66 20.65
CA SER A 196 14.40 -10.18 19.28
C SER A 196 13.40 -9.02 19.10
N GLN A 197 13.80 -8.01 18.34
CA GLN A 197 12.93 -6.88 17.96
C GLN A 197 11.86 -7.28 16.92
N ALA A 198 11.71 -8.58 16.61
CA ALA A 198 10.82 -9.07 15.56
C ALA A 198 9.35 -8.64 15.75
N PRO A 199 8.76 -8.66 16.96
CA PRO A 199 7.38 -8.20 17.15
C PRO A 199 7.18 -6.70 16.84
N LEU A 200 8.19 -5.86 17.15
CA LEU A 200 8.16 -4.43 16.83
C LEU A 200 8.33 -4.19 15.33
N TYR A 201 9.17 -4.99 14.68
CA TYR A 201 9.33 -4.95 13.23
C TYR A 201 8.03 -5.29 12.50
N ASP A 202 7.36 -6.38 12.89
CA ASP A 202 6.06 -6.78 12.33
C ASP A 202 5.01 -5.70 12.53
N LEU A 203 5.01 -5.04 13.69
CA LEU A 203 4.11 -3.93 14.00
C LEU A 203 4.38 -2.71 13.09
N ALA A 204 5.65 -2.36 12.84
CA ALA A 204 6.03 -1.28 11.93
C ALA A 204 5.60 -1.57 10.49
N LEU A 205 5.75 -2.81 10.01
CA LEU A 205 5.26 -3.24 8.70
C LEU A 205 3.73 -3.16 8.59
N ALA A 206 3.01 -3.63 9.62
CA ALA A 206 1.56 -3.57 9.67
C ALA A 206 1.05 -2.12 9.70
N ASN A 207 1.74 -1.22 10.41
CA ASN A 207 1.46 0.22 10.35
C ASN A 207 1.58 0.75 8.91
N GLY A 208 2.61 0.35 8.16
CA GLY A 208 2.78 0.73 6.76
C GLY A 208 1.64 0.28 5.86
N GLN A 209 1.15 -0.96 6.02
CA GLN A 209 0.00 -1.50 5.28
C GLN A 209 -1.31 -0.76 5.63
N LEU A 210 -1.52 -0.46 6.92
CA LEU A 210 -2.67 0.30 7.39
C LEU A 210 -2.65 1.74 6.83
N MET A 211 -1.50 2.42 6.83
CA MET A 211 -1.36 3.77 6.28
C MET A 211 -1.64 3.80 4.77
N ALA A 212 -1.13 2.82 4.02
CA ALA A 212 -1.44 2.69 2.59
C ALA A 212 -2.94 2.55 2.34
N THR A 213 -3.63 1.73 3.14
CA THR A 213 -5.07 1.49 3.04
C THR A 213 -5.90 2.72 3.42
N LEU A 214 -5.53 3.43 4.48
CA LEU A 214 -6.19 4.68 4.88
C LEU A 214 -6.02 5.77 3.81
N ASN A 215 -4.81 5.93 3.25
CA ASN A 215 -4.56 6.88 2.17
C ASN A 215 -5.40 6.55 0.91
N GLN A 216 -5.48 5.26 0.54
CA GLN A 216 -6.33 4.84 -0.58
C GLN A 216 -7.82 5.11 -0.32
N THR A 217 -8.28 4.89 0.91
CA THR A 217 -9.65 5.20 1.34
C THR A 217 -9.94 6.70 1.29
N LYS A 218 -8.99 7.54 1.73
CA LYS A 218 -9.08 9.01 1.64
C LYS A 218 -9.25 9.48 0.19
N VAL A 219 -8.43 8.97 -0.72
CA VAL A 219 -8.53 9.32 -2.15
C VAL A 219 -9.89 8.90 -2.71
N SER A 220 -10.37 7.71 -2.35
CA SER A 220 -11.69 7.19 -2.76
C SER A 220 -12.86 8.04 -2.21
N LEU A 221 -12.69 8.62 -1.01
CA LEU A 221 -13.66 9.53 -0.39
C LEU A 221 -13.68 10.90 -1.07
N LEU A 222 -12.51 11.49 -1.31
CA LEU A 222 -12.36 12.82 -1.92
C LEU A 222 -12.99 12.91 -3.31
N THR A 223 -12.79 11.89 -4.16
CA THR A 223 -13.37 11.83 -5.51
C THR A 223 -14.90 11.83 -5.48
N ARG A 224 -15.52 11.36 -4.40
CA ARG A 224 -16.97 11.30 -4.22
C ARG A 224 -17.54 12.53 -3.51
N LEU A 225 -16.84 13.06 -2.50
CA LEU A 225 -17.23 14.26 -1.74
C LEU A 225 -17.38 15.51 -2.62
N ARG A 226 -16.55 15.66 -3.66
CA ARG A 226 -16.60 16.79 -4.60
C ARG A 226 -17.91 16.89 -5.39
N GLY A 227 -18.65 15.78 -5.52
CA GLY A 227 -19.84 15.70 -6.35
C GLY A 227 -21.16 15.53 -5.62
N ASP A 228 -21.10 15.35 -4.30
CA ASP A 228 -22.22 14.88 -3.48
C ASP A 228 -22.22 15.52 -2.09
N ARG A 229 -21.88 16.81 -2.05
CA ARG A 229 -21.81 17.61 -0.82
C ARG A 229 -23.18 17.56 -0.11
N GLY A 230 -23.22 16.85 1.02
CA GLY A 230 -24.35 16.90 1.96
C GLY A 230 -25.26 15.67 2.04
N GLN A 231 -25.05 14.59 1.28
CA GLN A 231 -25.85 13.37 1.46
C GLN A 231 -25.51 12.62 2.75
N ARG A 232 -26.53 12.08 3.45
CA ARG A 232 -26.39 11.32 4.71
C ARG A 232 -25.41 10.15 4.59
N GLY A 233 -25.42 9.42 3.46
CA GLY A 233 -24.53 8.28 3.24
C GLY A 233 -23.05 8.67 3.14
N THR A 234 -22.75 9.80 2.51
CA THR A 234 -21.38 10.33 2.38
C THR A 234 -20.85 10.83 3.74
N ARG A 235 -21.70 11.48 4.55
CA ARG A 235 -21.37 11.87 5.93
C ARG A 235 -21.06 10.67 6.83
N ARG A 236 -21.88 9.62 6.77
CA ARG A 236 -21.63 8.37 7.52
C ARG A 236 -20.28 7.75 7.15
N THR A 237 -19.99 7.66 5.85
CA THR A 237 -18.73 7.09 5.36
C THR A 237 -17.51 7.90 5.82
N LEU A 238 -17.62 9.24 5.77
CA LEU A 238 -16.57 10.14 6.26
C LEU A 238 -16.37 10.02 7.78
N HIS A 239 -17.46 9.87 8.55
CA HIS A 239 -17.39 9.63 9.98
C HIS A 239 -16.62 8.34 10.30
N TYR A 240 -16.93 7.23 9.61
CA TYR A 240 -16.22 5.96 9.78
C TYR A 240 -14.73 6.10 9.49
N TYR A 241 -14.38 6.82 8.42
CA TYR A 241 -12.98 7.08 8.11
C TYR A 241 -12.26 7.84 9.24
N PHE A 242 -12.88 8.89 9.79
CA PHE A 242 -12.28 9.62 10.92
C PHE A 242 -12.18 8.78 12.19
N VAL A 243 -13.20 7.96 12.48
CA VAL A 243 -13.13 7.00 13.60
C VAL A 243 -11.97 6.03 13.41
N ALA A 244 -11.76 5.49 12.20
CA ALA A 244 -10.61 4.63 11.92
C ALA A 244 -9.26 5.35 12.13
N GLN A 245 -9.14 6.62 11.73
CA GLN A 245 -7.93 7.42 11.99
C GLN A 245 -7.72 7.70 13.49
N ASP A 246 -8.79 8.01 14.22
CA ASP A 246 -8.72 8.30 15.66
C ASP A 246 -8.39 7.03 16.46
N ILE A 247 -8.93 5.87 16.07
CA ILE A 247 -8.52 4.59 16.65
C ILE A 247 -7.07 4.29 16.28
N HIS A 248 -6.61 4.55 15.04
CA HIS A 248 -5.21 4.33 14.67
C HIS A 248 -4.24 5.15 15.51
N GLU A 249 -4.48 6.46 15.71
CA GLU A 249 -3.63 7.32 16.56
C GLU A 249 -3.51 6.77 17.99
N ARG A 250 -4.64 6.30 18.54
CA ARG A 250 -4.67 5.70 19.88
C ARG A 250 -4.00 4.34 19.90
N ALA A 251 -4.25 3.52 18.88
CA ALA A 251 -3.66 2.21 18.75
C ALA A 251 -2.16 2.30 18.55
N SER A 252 -1.62 3.32 17.86
CA SER A 252 -0.17 3.50 17.65
C SER A 252 0.54 3.99 18.90
N SER A 253 -0.14 4.77 19.75
CA SER A 253 0.39 5.31 21.01
C SER A 253 0.99 4.23 21.92
N SER A 254 2.23 4.44 22.39
CA SER A 254 2.88 3.58 23.38
C SER A 254 3.20 4.42 24.62
N HIS A 255 2.89 3.92 25.80
CA HIS A 255 3.02 4.70 27.04
C HIS A 255 4.28 4.36 27.83
N ILE A 256 4.91 3.22 27.53
CA ILE A 256 6.13 2.71 28.17
C ILE A 256 6.77 1.63 27.29
N GLN A 257 8.04 1.31 27.55
CA GLN A 257 8.72 0.17 26.98
C GLN A 257 8.05 -1.13 27.44
N TYR A 258 7.50 -1.90 26.50
CA TYR A 258 6.79 -3.15 26.79
C TYR A 258 7.66 -4.19 27.49
N GLN A 259 8.98 -4.19 27.26
CA GLN A 259 9.91 -5.07 27.97
C GLN A 259 9.88 -4.83 29.48
N THR A 260 9.98 -3.58 29.92
CA THR A 260 9.90 -3.21 31.34
C THR A 260 8.58 -3.66 31.98
N LEU A 261 7.46 -3.53 31.26
CA LEU A 261 6.17 -4.02 31.74
C LEU A 261 6.16 -5.53 31.90
N ARG A 262 6.64 -6.27 30.89
CA ARG A 262 6.68 -7.73 30.91
C ARG A 262 7.57 -8.25 32.03
N ASP A 263 8.74 -7.66 32.24
CA ASP A 263 9.69 -8.07 33.28
C ASP A 263 9.10 -7.84 34.68
N TYR A 264 8.47 -6.68 34.89
CA TYR A 264 7.90 -6.32 36.19
C TYR A 264 6.61 -7.10 36.51
N PHE A 265 5.72 -7.25 35.53
CA PHE A 265 4.40 -7.87 35.70
C PHE A 265 4.35 -9.34 35.25
N ARG A 266 5.51 -9.98 35.00
CA ARG A 266 5.62 -11.34 34.44
C ARG A 266 4.76 -12.38 35.14
N HIS A 267 4.71 -12.31 36.46
CA HIS A 267 4.01 -13.27 37.32
C HIS A 267 2.61 -12.79 37.74
N SER A 268 2.07 -11.77 37.08
CA SER A 268 0.73 -11.23 37.32
C SER A 268 -0.19 -11.48 36.12
N ASP A 269 -1.49 -11.42 36.36
CA ASP A 269 -2.50 -11.54 35.29
C ASP A 269 -2.73 -10.23 34.53
N VAL A 270 -2.10 -9.12 34.95
CA VAL A 270 -2.27 -7.77 34.37
C VAL A 270 -1.96 -7.77 32.88
N MET A 271 -0.82 -8.33 32.50
CA MET A 271 -0.34 -8.37 31.11
C MET A 271 -1.32 -9.11 30.19
N PHE A 272 -1.76 -10.31 30.60
CA PHE A 272 -2.76 -11.08 29.87
C PHE A 272 -4.11 -10.38 29.75
N ARG A 273 -4.52 -9.59 30.75
CA ARG A 273 -5.77 -8.82 30.69
C ARG A 273 -5.70 -7.69 29.67
N PHE A 274 -4.57 -6.96 29.58
CA PHE A 274 -4.35 -5.95 28.54
C PHE A 274 -4.30 -6.59 27.15
N GLN A 275 -3.55 -7.68 26.99
CA GLN A 275 -3.52 -8.47 25.75
C GLN A 275 -4.92 -8.86 25.31
N ARG A 276 -5.71 -9.45 26.21
CA ARG A 276 -7.09 -9.88 25.94
C ARG A 276 -7.98 -8.71 25.52
N LEU A 277 -7.90 -7.57 26.22
CA LEU A 277 -8.71 -6.40 25.90
C LEU A 277 -8.38 -5.86 24.49
N MET A 278 -7.10 -5.76 24.14
CA MET A 278 -6.69 -5.32 22.80
C MET A 278 -7.13 -6.30 21.71
N SER A 279 -7.03 -7.61 21.94
CA SER A 279 -7.55 -8.62 21.02
C SER A 279 -9.08 -8.58 20.89
N MET A 280 -9.82 -8.23 21.96
CA MET A 280 -11.26 -7.96 21.85
C MET A 280 -11.53 -6.75 20.95
N GLN A 281 -10.75 -5.67 21.05
CA GLN A 281 -10.88 -4.50 20.17
C GLN A 281 -10.53 -4.82 18.71
N ALA A 282 -9.55 -5.69 18.47
CA ALA A 282 -9.23 -6.21 17.15
C ALA A 282 -10.42 -6.99 16.55
N GLN A 283 -11.07 -7.85 17.34
CA GLN A 283 -12.27 -8.58 16.93
C GLN A 283 -13.44 -7.63 16.63
N ALA A 284 -13.63 -6.59 17.45
CA ALA A 284 -14.62 -5.54 17.22
C ALA A 284 -14.39 -4.81 15.88
N CYS A 285 -13.15 -4.44 15.55
CA CYS A 285 -12.80 -3.86 14.25
C CYS A 285 -13.10 -4.83 13.09
N THR A 286 -12.81 -6.11 13.25
CA THR A 286 -13.14 -7.15 12.26
C THR A 286 -14.65 -7.30 12.06
N GLN A 287 -15.43 -7.27 13.15
CA GLN A 287 -16.89 -7.32 13.09
C GLN A 287 -17.44 -6.08 12.40
N LEU A 288 -16.93 -4.89 12.73
CA LEU A 288 -17.30 -3.64 12.10
C LEU A 288 -16.99 -3.65 10.60
N ALA A 289 -15.83 -4.16 10.17
CA ALA A 289 -15.51 -4.34 8.76
C ALA A 289 -16.58 -5.20 8.04
N ARG A 290 -16.98 -6.32 8.65
CA ARG A 290 -18.07 -7.18 8.13
C ARG A 290 -19.40 -6.45 8.10
N CYS A 291 -19.73 -5.66 9.11
CA CYS A 291 -20.96 -4.86 9.16
C CYS A 291 -20.99 -3.76 8.08
N ILE A 292 -19.87 -3.10 7.82
CA ILE A 292 -19.70 -2.14 6.71
C ILE A 292 -19.94 -2.84 5.38
N LEU A 293 -19.29 -4.00 5.19
CA LEU A 293 -19.46 -4.80 3.99
C LEU A 293 -20.93 -5.16 3.83
N LEU A 294 -21.59 -5.73 4.85
CA LEU A 294 -22.98 -6.25 4.93
C LEU A 294 -24.11 -5.20 5.11
N ARG A 295 -23.74 -3.92 5.25
CA ARG A 295 -24.61 -2.77 5.60
C ARG A 295 -25.63 -3.15 6.66
N THR A 296 -25.16 -3.85 7.66
CA THR A 296 -25.90 -4.12 8.89
C THR A 296 -25.36 -3.19 9.95
N PRO A 297 -26.19 -2.67 10.87
CA PRO A 297 -25.69 -1.87 11.97
C PRO A 297 -24.70 -2.69 12.80
N TYR A 298 -23.58 -2.08 13.16
CA TYR A 298 -22.65 -2.67 14.11
C TYR A 298 -23.26 -2.70 15.52
N GLN A 299 -23.10 -3.84 16.21
CA GLN A 299 -23.52 -4.02 17.59
C GLN A 299 -22.28 -4.23 18.44
N HIS A 300 -22.06 -3.31 19.38
CA HIS A 300 -20.91 -3.34 20.26
C HIS A 300 -21.09 -4.38 21.38
N ASP A 301 -20.03 -5.13 21.71
CA ASP A 301 -20.09 -6.23 22.68
C ASP A 301 -20.17 -5.66 24.12
N PRO A 302 -21.24 -5.93 24.90
CA PRO A 302 -21.35 -5.43 26.27
C PRO A 302 -20.29 -6.00 27.22
N ARG A 303 -19.52 -7.02 26.83
CA ARG A 303 -18.45 -7.61 27.65
C ARG A 303 -17.26 -6.67 27.85
N PHE A 304 -17.10 -5.62 27.05
CA PHE A 304 -16.03 -4.64 27.23
C PHE A 304 -16.06 -3.98 28.60
N GLU A 305 -17.25 -3.59 29.09
CA GLU A 305 -17.41 -2.96 30.41
C GLU A 305 -16.86 -3.86 31.52
N ARG A 306 -17.22 -5.15 31.50
CA ARG A 306 -16.69 -6.14 32.45
C ARG A 306 -15.17 -6.30 32.35
N ALA A 307 -14.63 -6.30 31.13
CA ALA A 307 -13.19 -6.41 30.93
C ALA A 307 -12.45 -5.22 31.53
N PHE A 308 -12.95 -3.98 31.34
CA PHE A 308 -12.40 -2.79 31.97
C PHE A 308 -12.46 -2.86 33.49
N THR A 309 -13.63 -3.16 34.08
CA THR A 309 -13.77 -3.29 35.55
C THR A 309 -12.81 -4.31 36.14
N HIS A 310 -12.58 -5.43 35.45
CA HIS A 310 -11.65 -6.45 35.90
C HIS A 310 -10.17 -6.02 35.79
N ILE A 311 -9.82 -5.14 34.86
CA ILE A 311 -8.47 -4.55 34.79
C ILE A 311 -8.29 -3.54 35.92
N ASP A 312 -9.27 -2.67 36.17
CA ASP A 312 -9.22 -1.71 37.29
C ASP A 312 -8.99 -2.44 38.62
N ALA A 313 -9.78 -3.48 38.90
CA ALA A 313 -9.63 -4.28 40.11
C ALA A 313 -8.26 -5.00 40.21
N ALA A 314 -7.67 -5.39 39.07
CA ALA A 314 -6.33 -5.98 39.04
C ALA A 314 -5.25 -4.93 39.34
N LEU A 315 -5.36 -3.73 38.77
CA LEU A 315 -4.44 -2.61 39.04
C LEU A 315 -4.54 -2.14 40.50
N GLU A 316 -5.74 -2.05 41.06
CA GLU A 316 -5.95 -1.74 42.49
C GLU A 316 -5.33 -2.79 43.41
N ARG A 317 -5.46 -4.07 43.07
CA ARG A 317 -4.81 -5.16 43.82
C ARG A 317 -3.29 -5.05 43.78
N MET A 318 -2.72 -4.76 42.61
CA MET A 318 -1.28 -4.54 42.47
C MET A 318 -0.81 -3.32 43.28
N ARG A 319 -1.61 -2.26 43.32
CA ARG A 319 -1.36 -1.08 44.16
C ARG A 319 -1.34 -1.46 45.64
N ALA A 320 -2.30 -2.27 46.08
CA ALA A 320 -2.38 -2.73 47.47
C ALA A 320 -1.22 -3.67 47.86
N SER A 321 -0.66 -4.43 46.91
CA SER A 321 0.52 -5.28 47.14
C SER A 321 1.85 -4.52 47.13
N GLY A 322 1.84 -3.18 47.01
CA GLY A 322 3.04 -2.36 47.02
C GLY A 322 3.78 -2.28 45.68
N ALA A 323 3.10 -2.52 44.56
CA ALA A 323 3.71 -2.35 43.24
C ALA A 323 4.05 -0.87 42.95
N SER A 324 5.00 -0.64 42.02
CA SER A 324 5.47 0.70 41.64
C SER A 324 4.31 1.58 41.18
N LEU A 325 4.11 2.70 41.88
CA LEU A 325 3.04 3.65 41.58
C LEU A 325 3.21 4.29 40.20
N GLU A 326 4.46 4.52 39.77
CA GLU A 326 4.77 5.06 38.45
C GLU A 326 4.29 4.14 37.33
N LEU A 327 4.65 2.85 37.39
CA LEU A 327 4.23 1.86 36.40
C LEU A 327 2.71 1.68 36.37
N LEU A 328 2.05 1.70 37.54
CA LEU A 328 0.59 1.62 37.64
C LEU A 328 -0.09 2.84 37.04
N ASN A 329 0.44 4.04 37.24
CA ASN A 329 -0.08 5.25 36.60
C ASN A 329 0.02 5.16 35.07
N THR A 330 1.13 4.64 34.55
CA THR A 330 1.31 4.43 33.11
C THR A 330 0.33 3.42 32.53
N LEU A 331 0.10 2.31 33.23
CA LEU A 331 -0.96 1.35 32.86
C LEU A 331 -2.36 2.00 32.94
N GLY A 332 -2.57 2.95 33.85
CA GLY A 332 -3.78 3.77 33.92
C GLY A 332 -3.97 4.66 32.69
N PHE A 333 -2.90 5.30 32.18
CA PHE A 333 -2.95 6.06 30.94
C PHE A 333 -3.23 5.18 29.72
N LEU A 334 -2.58 4.01 29.64
CA LEU A 334 -2.85 3.00 28.63
C LEU A 334 -4.31 2.54 28.68
N LEU A 335 -4.84 2.23 29.88
CA LEU A 335 -6.23 1.81 30.06
C LEU A 335 -7.21 2.91 29.64
N THR A 336 -6.90 4.16 29.95
CA THR A 336 -7.67 5.34 29.50
C THR A 336 -7.69 5.41 27.97
N ASN A 337 -6.55 5.18 27.33
CA ASN A 337 -6.44 5.17 25.87
C ASN A 337 -7.27 4.03 25.25
N LEU A 338 -7.24 2.82 25.83
CA LEU A 338 -8.05 1.68 25.39
C LEU A 338 -9.55 1.93 25.59
N ARG A 339 -9.99 2.50 26.71
CA ARG A 339 -11.40 2.94 26.89
C ARG A 339 -11.83 3.93 25.81
N ALA A 340 -10.90 4.78 25.40
CA ALA A 340 -11.19 5.79 24.41
C ALA A 340 -11.32 5.18 23.00
N ILE A 341 -10.58 4.12 22.65
CA ILE A 341 -10.82 3.30 21.45
C ILE A 341 -12.20 2.63 21.53
N ASP A 342 -12.53 2.05 22.69
CA ASP A 342 -13.81 1.39 22.93
C ASP A 342 -15.00 2.34 22.75
N ALA A 343 -14.92 3.55 23.31
CA ALA A 343 -15.94 4.58 23.13
C ALA A 343 -16.15 4.97 21.66
N GLN A 344 -15.07 5.03 20.85
CA GLN A 344 -15.19 5.28 19.41
C GLN A 344 -15.95 4.16 18.70
N LEU A 345 -15.68 2.90 19.06
CA LEU A 345 -16.39 1.74 18.52
C LEU A 345 -17.85 1.68 18.98
N ALA A 346 -18.13 1.98 20.26
CA ALA A 346 -19.47 1.95 20.82
C ALA A 346 -20.39 3.02 20.23
N THR A 347 -19.85 4.21 19.94
CA THR A 347 -20.62 5.37 19.47
C THR A 347 -20.71 5.49 17.94
N ILE A 348 -20.02 4.64 17.18
CA ILE A 348 -19.90 4.75 15.71
C ILE A 348 -21.26 4.68 14.97
N GLU A 349 -22.24 3.97 15.53
CA GLU A 349 -23.60 3.86 14.97
C GLU A 349 -24.60 4.83 15.62
N SER A 350 -24.18 5.66 16.58
CA SER A 350 -25.10 6.59 17.25
C SER A 350 -25.54 7.72 16.32
N GLU A 351 -26.86 7.98 16.27
CA GLU A 351 -27.43 9.01 15.40
C GLU A 351 -26.94 10.42 15.76
N GLN A 352 -26.64 10.69 17.04
CA GLN A 352 -26.05 11.96 17.49
C GLN A 352 -24.63 12.18 16.94
N ALA A 353 -23.80 11.14 16.88
CA ALA A 353 -22.47 11.23 16.26
C ALA A 353 -22.55 11.47 14.74
N GLN A 354 -23.63 11.01 14.09
CA GLN A 354 -23.90 11.23 12.66
C GLN A 354 -24.59 12.59 12.37
N ALA A 355 -25.31 13.14 13.36
CA ALA A 355 -26.07 14.38 13.26
C ALA A 355 -25.27 15.62 13.67
N MET A 356 -24.21 15.48 14.46
CA MET A 356 -23.36 16.61 14.85
C MET A 356 -22.76 17.29 13.60
N PRO A 357 -23.05 18.58 13.36
CA PRO A 357 -22.33 19.34 12.33
C PRO A 357 -20.90 19.55 12.84
N ARG A 358 -19.98 18.60 12.55
CA ARG A 358 -18.55 18.89 12.61
C ARG A 358 -18.31 20.10 11.71
N ASN A 359 -17.70 21.16 12.25
CA ASN A 359 -17.41 22.40 11.54
C ASN A 359 -16.84 22.10 10.14
N GLU A 360 -17.17 22.90 9.13
CA GLU A 360 -16.70 22.68 7.76
C GLU A 360 -15.16 22.56 7.68
N SER A 361 -14.43 23.21 8.60
CA SER A 361 -12.98 23.10 8.77
C SER A 361 -12.50 21.73 9.25
N GLU A 362 -13.28 21.00 10.04
CA GLU A 362 -12.94 19.66 10.55
C GLU A 362 -13.26 18.53 9.56
N ASN A 363 -14.13 18.77 8.58
CA ASN A 363 -14.48 17.81 7.52
C ASN A 363 -13.61 17.97 6.27
N GLN A 364 -12.70 18.94 6.25
CA GLN A 364 -11.76 19.12 5.15
C GLN A 364 -10.70 18.01 5.16
N LEU A 365 -10.67 17.23 4.10
CA LEU A 365 -9.57 16.34 3.78
C LEU A 365 -8.59 17.12 2.89
N ALA A 366 -7.28 17.05 3.17
CA ALA A 366 -6.27 17.66 2.31
C ALA A 366 -6.42 17.13 0.88
N ASP A 367 -6.62 18.03 -0.08
CA ASP A 367 -6.89 17.70 -1.47
C ASP A 367 -5.62 17.83 -2.30
N ASP A 368 -4.98 16.70 -2.57
CA ASP A 368 -3.72 16.65 -3.32
C ASP A 368 -3.94 16.68 -4.85
N SER A 369 -5.15 17.03 -5.32
CA SER A 369 -5.52 16.98 -6.73
C SER A 369 -4.78 18.01 -7.59
N LEU A 370 -4.57 17.67 -8.86
CA LEU A 370 -3.91 18.54 -9.84
C LEU A 370 -4.75 19.80 -10.10
N HIS A 371 -4.20 20.97 -9.75
CA HIS A 371 -4.79 22.26 -10.09
C HIS A 371 -3.98 22.91 -11.22
N GLY A 372 -4.45 22.76 -12.46
CA GLY A 372 -3.91 23.43 -13.64
C GLY A 372 -2.66 22.79 -14.27
N PHE A 373 -2.24 23.33 -15.42
CA PHE A 373 -1.10 22.82 -16.20
C PHE A 373 0.26 23.05 -15.51
N SER A 374 0.38 24.09 -14.69
CA SER A 374 1.61 24.39 -13.94
C SER A 374 1.92 23.31 -12.90
N ASP A 375 0.92 22.82 -12.15
CA ASP A 375 1.09 21.73 -11.19
C ASP A 375 1.42 20.39 -11.89
N ILE A 376 0.80 20.12 -13.05
CA ILE A 376 1.13 18.96 -13.89
C ILE A 376 2.61 19.00 -14.32
N TRP A 377 3.06 20.14 -14.85
CA TRP A 377 4.45 20.30 -15.29
C TRP A 377 5.43 20.22 -14.11
N LEU A 378 5.11 20.82 -12.96
CA LEU A 378 5.95 20.77 -11.76
C LEU A 378 6.10 19.34 -11.23
N ARG A 379 5.02 18.55 -11.21
CA ARG A 379 5.09 17.13 -10.78
C ARG A 379 5.85 16.28 -11.77
N LEU A 380 5.72 16.55 -13.07
CA LEU A 380 6.45 15.82 -14.10
C LEU A 380 7.94 16.18 -14.09
N SER A 381 8.28 17.47 -13.99
CA SER A 381 9.66 17.97 -13.92
C SER A 381 10.42 17.43 -12.71
N ARG A 382 9.76 17.35 -11.55
CA ARG A 382 10.34 16.71 -10.35
C ARG A 382 10.68 15.23 -10.55
N ASN A 383 10.00 14.54 -11.48
CA ASN A 383 10.29 13.16 -11.82
C ASN A 383 11.40 13.03 -12.86
N PHE A 384 11.79 14.07 -13.60
CA PHE A 384 12.90 14.03 -14.57
C PHE A 384 14.27 14.10 -13.88
N THR A 385 14.52 13.19 -12.95
CA THR A 385 15.80 13.04 -12.27
C THR A 385 16.13 11.56 -12.11
N PRO A 386 17.40 11.14 -12.20
CA PRO A 386 17.81 9.77 -11.91
C PRO A 386 17.48 9.33 -10.46
N GLU A 387 17.31 10.28 -9.55
CA GLU A 387 16.81 10.08 -8.19
C GLU A 387 15.35 9.56 -8.15
N SER A 388 14.53 9.90 -9.15
CA SER A 388 13.15 9.41 -9.25
C SER A 388 13.10 7.94 -9.67
N ALA A 389 12.45 7.11 -8.85
CA ALA A 389 12.20 5.71 -9.17
C ALA A 389 11.38 5.53 -10.47
N LEU A 390 10.45 6.46 -10.75
CA LEU A 390 9.64 6.43 -11.96
C LEU A 390 10.47 6.66 -13.22
N PHE A 391 11.41 7.61 -13.18
CA PHE A 391 12.28 7.89 -14.33
C PHE A 391 13.26 6.76 -14.60
N ARG A 392 13.87 6.19 -13.54
CA ARG A 392 14.71 5.00 -13.68
C ARG A 392 13.94 3.85 -14.31
N HIS A 393 12.73 3.59 -13.83
CA HIS A 393 11.89 2.53 -14.38
C HIS A 393 11.48 2.82 -15.84
N ALA A 394 11.15 4.07 -16.18
CA ALA A 394 10.82 4.47 -17.55
C ALA A 394 11.97 4.17 -18.52
N VAL A 395 13.19 4.61 -18.20
CA VAL A 395 14.38 4.37 -19.03
C VAL A 395 14.70 2.88 -19.10
N ARG A 396 14.67 2.17 -17.97
CA ARG A 396 14.91 0.72 -17.90
C ARG A 396 13.94 -0.04 -18.80
N MET A 397 12.65 0.24 -18.68
CA MET A 397 11.62 -0.41 -19.49
C MET A 397 11.78 -0.11 -20.98
N SER A 398 12.06 1.14 -21.35
CA SER A 398 12.29 1.51 -22.74
C SER A 398 13.50 0.78 -23.34
N LEU A 399 14.59 0.67 -22.58
CA LEU A 399 15.76 -0.10 -23.01
C LEU A 399 15.47 -1.60 -23.11
N VAL A 400 14.77 -2.18 -22.13
CA VAL A 400 14.36 -3.59 -22.13
C VAL A 400 13.51 -3.94 -23.35
N LEU A 401 12.52 -3.10 -23.67
CA LEU A 401 11.66 -3.33 -24.83
C LEU A 401 12.41 -3.08 -26.15
N CYS A 402 13.28 -2.09 -26.21
CA CYS A 402 14.12 -1.83 -27.38
C CYS A 402 15.09 -2.99 -27.66
N ILE A 403 15.81 -3.48 -26.63
CA ILE A 403 16.72 -4.62 -26.74
C ILE A 403 15.95 -5.90 -27.11
N GLY A 404 14.81 -6.14 -26.45
CA GLY A 404 13.94 -7.26 -26.78
C GLY A 404 13.50 -7.22 -28.25
N TYR A 405 13.10 -6.05 -28.75
CA TYR A 405 12.70 -5.87 -30.14
C TYR A 405 13.85 -6.05 -31.12
N ALA A 406 15.03 -5.49 -30.82
CA ALA A 406 16.23 -5.68 -31.62
C ALA A 406 16.60 -7.18 -31.74
N LEU A 407 16.49 -7.93 -30.64
CA LEU A 407 16.73 -9.38 -30.64
C LEU A 407 15.75 -10.11 -31.58
N ILE A 408 14.45 -9.76 -31.53
CA ILE A 408 13.44 -10.32 -32.45
C ILE A 408 13.82 -10.07 -33.92
N GLN A 409 14.23 -8.85 -34.25
CA GLN A 409 14.59 -8.47 -35.62
C GLN A 409 15.86 -9.17 -36.11
N ILE A 410 16.87 -9.35 -35.24
CA ILE A 410 18.14 -10.01 -35.59
C ILE A 410 17.95 -11.53 -35.76
N THR A 411 17.16 -12.14 -34.88
CA THR A 411 16.97 -13.60 -34.85
C THR A 411 15.87 -14.10 -35.79
N GLY A 412 14.97 -13.21 -36.23
CA GLY A 412 13.83 -13.57 -37.08
C GLY A 412 12.80 -14.48 -36.39
N MET A 413 12.74 -14.48 -35.06
CA MET A 413 11.83 -15.35 -34.30
C MET A 413 10.36 -15.02 -34.58
N ARG A 414 9.61 -15.98 -35.15
CA ARG A 414 8.19 -15.85 -35.50
C ARG A 414 7.28 -15.39 -34.34
N HIS A 415 7.57 -15.79 -33.11
CA HIS A 415 6.76 -15.46 -31.92
C HIS A 415 7.49 -14.58 -30.88
N GLY A 416 8.61 -13.95 -31.26
CA GLY A 416 9.49 -13.29 -30.31
C GLY A 416 8.89 -12.11 -29.54
N TYR A 417 7.71 -11.60 -29.93
CA TYR A 417 6.96 -10.57 -29.19
C TYR A 417 6.61 -10.98 -27.74
N TRP A 418 6.62 -12.28 -27.42
CA TRP A 418 6.45 -12.75 -26.05
C TRP A 418 7.60 -12.35 -25.11
N ILE A 419 8.78 -12.07 -25.66
CA ILE A 419 9.91 -11.50 -24.91
C ILE A 419 9.51 -10.13 -24.36
N LEU A 420 8.93 -9.27 -25.20
CA LEU A 420 8.46 -7.94 -24.83
C LEU A 420 7.35 -8.03 -23.78
N LEU A 421 6.38 -8.92 -23.99
CA LEU A 421 5.27 -9.11 -23.07
C LEU A 421 5.74 -9.60 -21.70
N THR A 422 6.64 -10.59 -21.68
CA THR A 422 7.20 -11.14 -20.44
C THR A 422 7.99 -10.08 -19.70
N SER A 423 8.85 -9.35 -20.40
CA SER A 423 9.60 -8.22 -19.85
C SER A 423 8.69 -7.16 -19.22
N LEU A 424 7.58 -6.79 -19.88
CA LEU A 424 6.61 -5.82 -19.39
C LEU A 424 5.95 -6.26 -18.06
N PHE A 425 5.57 -7.52 -17.93
CA PHE A 425 4.88 -8.01 -16.72
C PHE A 425 5.82 -8.24 -15.54
N VAL A 426 7.06 -8.61 -15.84
CA VAL A 426 8.02 -9.08 -14.84
C VAL A 426 8.91 -7.95 -14.33
N CYS A 427 9.34 -7.04 -15.20
CA CYS A 427 10.16 -5.90 -14.80
C CYS A 427 9.32 -4.94 -13.96
N GLN A 428 9.68 -4.82 -12.69
CA GLN A 428 9.05 -3.91 -11.73
C GLN A 428 10.01 -2.76 -11.42
N PRO A 429 9.51 -1.65 -10.85
CA PRO A 429 10.35 -0.56 -10.37
C PRO A 429 11.36 -0.99 -9.30
N ASN A 430 11.10 -2.08 -8.58
CA ASN A 430 11.94 -2.59 -7.48
C ASN A 430 12.65 -3.90 -7.85
N TYR A 431 13.91 -4.05 -7.44
CA TYR A 431 14.70 -5.27 -7.64
C TYR A 431 14.04 -6.55 -7.09
N ASN A 432 13.70 -6.59 -5.81
CA ASN A 432 13.10 -7.77 -5.18
C ASN A 432 11.77 -8.16 -5.87
N ALA A 433 10.91 -7.17 -6.13
CA ALA A 433 9.66 -7.39 -6.83
C ALA A 433 9.88 -8.01 -8.22
N THR A 434 10.91 -7.57 -8.95
CA THR A 434 11.28 -8.16 -10.24
C THR A 434 11.78 -9.59 -10.08
N ARG A 435 12.73 -9.85 -9.17
CA ARG A 435 13.26 -11.20 -8.89
C ARG A 435 12.17 -12.20 -8.52
N HIS A 436 11.25 -11.80 -7.65
CA HIS A 436 10.13 -12.65 -7.27
C HIS A 436 9.19 -12.92 -8.46
N ARG A 437 8.85 -11.89 -9.25
CA ARG A 437 8.03 -12.08 -10.46
C ARG A 437 8.70 -12.91 -11.53
N LEU A 438 10.02 -12.80 -11.70
CA LEU A 438 10.82 -13.63 -12.61
C LEU A 438 10.63 -15.11 -12.28
N ALA A 439 10.88 -15.49 -11.02
CA ALA A 439 10.74 -16.88 -10.57
C ALA A 439 9.33 -17.42 -10.77
N LEU A 440 8.31 -16.66 -10.34
CA LEU A 440 6.91 -17.07 -10.48
C LEU A 440 6.47 -17.12 -11.95
N ARG A 441 7.00 -16.25 -12.81
CA ARG A 441 6.70 -16.26 -14.25
C ARG A 441 7.28 -17.51 -14.91
N ILE A 442 8.53 -17.85 -14.63
CA ILE A 442 9.18 -19.05 -15.17
C ILE A 442 8.44 -20.31 -14.73
N ILE A 443 8.20 -20.47 -13.42
CA ILE A 443 7.50 -21.63 -12.87
C ILE A 443 6.08 -21.73 -13.46
N GLY A 444 5.33 -20.63 -13.47
CA GLY A 444 3.97 -20.60 -14.00
C GLY A 444 3.89 -20.94 -15.48
N THR A 445 4.81 -20.42 -16.31
CA THR A 445 4.83 -20.73 -17.75
C THR A 445 5.20 -22.18 -18.00
N LEU A 446 6.21 -22.72 -17.32
CA LEU A 446 6.62 -24.13 -17.47
C LEU A 446 5.48 -25.09 -17.13
N VAL A 447 4.83 -24.87 -15.98
CA VAL A 447 3.66 -25.66 -15.56
C VAL A 447 2.49 -25.46 -16.54
N GLY A 448 2.24 -24.23 -16.98
CA GLY A 448 1.18 -23.91 -17.94
C GLY A 448 1.36 -24.60 -19.29
N VAL A 449 2.58 -24.67 -19.81
CA VAL A 449 2.89 -25.39 -21.06
C VAL A 449 2.80 -26.91 -20.85
N ALA A 450 3.35 -27.42 -19.75
CA ALA A 450 3.32 -28.86 -19.44
C ALA A 450 1.89 -29.41 -19.28
N ILE A 451 0.98 -28.62 -18.71
CA ILE A 451 -0.45 -28.95 -18.59
C ILE A 451 -1.20 -28.64 -19.90
N GLY A 452 -0.83 -27.56 -20.59
CA GLY A 452 -1.48 -27.10 -21.81
C GLY A 452 -1.40 -28.10 -22.95
N LEU A 453 -0.23 -28.72 -23.17
CA LEU A 453 -0.03 -29.68 -24.26
C LEU A 453 -0.97 -30.90 -24.16
N PRO A 454 -1.10 -31.60 -23.01
CA PRO A 454 -2.13 -32.62 -22.82
C PRO A 454 -3.56 -32.10 -23.07
N ILE A 455 -3.90 -30.91 -22.56
CA ILE A 455 -5.24 -30.34 -22.73
C ILE A 455 -5.56 -30.13 -24.23
N LEU A 456 -4.62 -29.60 -24.99
CA LEU A 456 -4.78 -29.42 -26.45
C LEU A 456 -4.99 -30.76 -27.16
N TRP A 457 -4.34 -31.82 -26.69
CA TRP A 457 -4.47 -33.16 -27.26
C TRP A 457 -5.80 -33.84 -26.91
N PHE A 458 -6.25 -33.74 -25.65
CA PHE A 458 -7.49 -34.37 -25.18
C PHE A 458 -8.76 -33.59 -25.55
N VAL A 459 -8.66 -32.30 -25.84
CA VAL A 459 -9.82 -31.43 -26.16
C VAL A 459 -9.65 -30.77 -27.54
N PRO A 460 -9.75 -31.54 -28.63
CA PRO A 460 -9.59 -31.01 -29.99
C PRO A 460 -10.82 -30.22 -30.47
N SER A 461 -11.98 -30.40 -29.83
CA SER A 461 -13.24 -29.73 -30.20
C SER A 461 -13.16 -28.21 -30.00
N LEU A 462 -13.68 -27.44 -30.95
CA LEU A 462 -13.76 -25.98 -30.88
C LEU A 462 -14.52 -25.52 -29.64
N GLU A 463 -15.68 -26.11 -29.36
CA GLU A 463 -16.54 -25.75 -28.23
C GLU A 463 -15.81 -25.99 -26.90
N GLY A 464 -15.12 -27.12 -26.77
CA GLY A 464 -14.33 -27.45 -25.59
C GLY A 464 -13.20 -26.44 -25.35
N GLN A 465 -12.52 -25.98 -26.41
CA GLN A 465 -11.47 -24.97 -26.32
C GLN A 465 -12.01 -23.61 -25.89
N LEU A 466 -13.17 -23.19 -26.42
CA LEU A 466 -13.82 -21.94 -26.02
C LEU A 466 -14.25 -21.98 -24.55
N VAL A 467 -14.80 -23.10 -24.08
CA VAL A 467 -15.17 -23.29 -22.66
C VAL A 467 -13.93 -23.22 -21.77
N LEU A 468 -12.86 -23.93 -22.13
CA LEU A 468 -11.60 -23.91 -21.38
C LEU A 468 -10.95 -22.54 -21.38
N LEU A 469 -11.05 -21.77 -22.47
CA LEU A 469 -10.56 -20.40 -22.57
C LEU A 469 -11.27 -19.51 -21.55
N VAL A 470 -12.60 -19.61 -21.43
CA VAL A 470 -13.36 -18.87 -20.40
C VAL A 470 -12.94 -19.29 -18.99
N ILE A 471 -12.85 -20.59 -18.71
CA ILE A 471 -12.48 -21.12 -17.39
C ILE A 471 -11.08 -20.64 -16.99
N THR A 472 -10.08 -20.84 -17.85
CA THR A 472 -8.70 -20.42 -17.60
C THR A 472 -8.60 -18.91 -17.44
N GLY A 473 -9.35 -18.12 -18.21
CA GLY A 473 -9.39 -16.67 -18.06
C GLY A 473 -9.98 -16.21 -16.73
N VAL A 474 -11.08 -16.83 -16.26
CA VAL A 474 -11.63 -16.55 -14.92
C VAL A 474 -10.63 -16.90 -13.83
N LEU A 475 -9.98 -18.06 -13.93
CA LEU A 475 -8.98 -18.51 -12.96
C LEU A 475 -7.75 -17.59 -12.95
N PHE A 476 -7.30 -17.09 -14.10
CA PHE A 476 -6.25 -16.08 -14.16
C PHE A 476 -6.59 -14.85 -13.29
N PHE A 477 -7.79 -14.28 -13.48
CA PHE A 477 -8.24 -13.12 -12.70
C PHE A 477 -8.55 -13.45 -11.23
N ALA A 478 -8.88 -14.70 -10.91
CA ALA A 478 -9.06 -15.17 -9.54
C ALA A 478 -7.73 -15.21 -8.77
N PHE A 479 -6.67 -15.72 -9.38
CA PHE A 479 -5.38 -15.94 -8.73
C PHE A 479 -4.39 -14.77 -8.86
N ARG A 480 -4.60 -13.80 -9.77
CA ARG A 480 -3.63 -12.71 -10.06
C ARG A 480 -3.15 -11.92 -8.83
N ASN A 481 -4.00 -11.77 -7.81
CA ASN A 481 -3.72 -11.00 -6.60
C ASN A 481 -3.41 -11.87 -5.38
N VAL A 482 -3.50 -13.21 -5.50
CA VAL A 482 -3.30 -14.16 -4.39
C VAL A 482 -2.06 -15.00 -4.63
N GLN A 483 -1.94 -15.61 -5.80
CA GLN A 483 -0.83 -16.51 -6.16
C GLN A 483 -0.43 -16.29 -7.62
N TYR A 484 0.57 -15.44 -7.85
CA TYR A 484 0.95 -14.98 -9.18
C TYR A 484 1.51 -16.10 -10.09
N ALA A 485 2.12 -17.15 -9.54
CA ALA A 485 2.51 -18.33 -10.33
C ALA A 485 1.30 -19.05 -10.96
N HIS A 486 0.23 -19.28 -10.18
CA HIS A 486 -1.01 -19.87 -10.70
C HIS A 486 -1.66 -18.96 -11.74
N ALA A 487 -1.66 -17.64 -11.52
CA ALA A 487 -2.14 -16.70 -12.53
C ALA A 487 -1.32 -16.82 -13.84
N THR A 488 0.00 -16.91 -13.75
CA THR A 488 0.87 -17.08 -14.92
C THR A 488 0.60 -18.41 -15.65
N MET A 489 0.33 -19.49 -14.92
CA MET A 489 -0.06 -20.77 -15.49
C MET A 489 -1.36 -20.63 -16.29
N PHE A 490 -2.41 -20.05 -15.70
CA PHE A 490 -3.71 -19.90 -16.35
C PHE A 490 -3.69 -18.95 -17.56
N ILE A 491 -2.94 -17.85 -17.50
CA ILE A 491 -2.81 -16.97 -18.69
C ILE A 491 -2.01 -17.65 -19.80
N THR A 492 -1.04 -18.51 -19.46
CA THR A 492 -0.32 -19.30 -20.47
C THR A 492 -1.25 -20.32 -21.13
N LEU A 493 -2.08 -21.01 -20.34
CA LEU A 493 -3.12 -21.90 -20.88
C LEU A 493 -4.11 -21.17 -21.78
N LEU A 494 -4.63 -20.02 -21.34
CA LEU A 494 -5.55 -19.20 -22.12
C LEU A 494 -4.94 -18.82 -23.48
N VAL A 495 -3.67 -18.39 -23.48
CA VAL A 495 -2.96 -18.03 -24.70
C VAL A 495 -2.76 -19.24 -25.62
N LEU A 496 -2.34 -20.39 -25.09
CA LEU A 496 -2.17 -21.61 -25.89
C LEU A 496 -3.48 -22.04 -26.54
N LEU A 497 -4.59 -21.96 -25.79
CA LEU A 497 -5.93 -22.23 -26.31
C LEU A 497 -6.30 -21.25 -27.44
N CYS A 498 -6.06 -19.95 -27.24
CA CYS A 498 -6.27 -18.94 -28.28
C CYS A 498 -5.52 -19.24 -29.58
N PHE A 499 -4.24 -19.62 -29.52
CA PHE A 499 -3.44 -19.96 -30.71
C PHE A 499 -3.85 -21.30 -31.32
N ASN A 500 -4.33 -22.24 -30.50
CA ASN A 500 -4.85 -23.49 -31.01
C ASN A 500 -6.12 -23.31 -31.85
N LEU A 501 -6.91 -22.26 -31.60
CA LEU A 501 -8.03 -21.87 -32.46
C LEU A 501 -7.60 -21.54 -33.90
N LEU A 502 -6.33 -21.17 -34.09
CA LEU A 502 -5.71 -20.93 -35.41
C LEU A 502 -4.92 -22.14 -35.94
N GLY A 503 -4.87 -23.25 -35.19
CA GLY A 503 -4.08 -24.43 -35.53
C GLY A 503 -2.61 -24.39 -35.08
N GLU A 504 -2.18 -23.34 -34.38
CA GLU A 504 -0.77 -23.11 -34.00
C GLU A 504 -0.45 -23.46 -32.53
N GLY A 505 -1.39 -24.07 -31.79
CA GLY A 505 -1.28 -24.24 -30.33
C GLY A 505 -0.05 -25.03 -29.88
N PHE A 506 0.31 -26.10 -30.60
CA PHE A 506 1.49 -26.92 -30.31
C PHE A 506 2.79 -26.22 -30.74
N GLU A 507 2.76 -25.47 -31.84
CA GLU A 507 3.93 -24.78 -32.39
C GLU A 507 4.40 -23.64 -31.47
N VAL A 508 3.45 -22.97 -30.80
CA VAL A 508 3.73 -21.83 -29.91
C VAL A 508 4.19 -22.26 -28.51
N ALA A 509 4.01 -23.52 -28.12
CA ALA A 509 4.29 -24.01 -26.77
C ALA A 509 5.78 -23.91 -26.37
N LEU A 510 6.70 -24.36 -27.24
CA LEU A 510 8.14 -24.27 -26.99
C LEU A 510 8.68 -22.83 -27.10
N PRO A 511 8.36 -22.06 -28.17
CA PRO A 511 8.69 -20.63 -28.23
C PRO A 511 8.26 -19.87 -26.98
N ARG A 512 7.08 -20.17 -26.43
CA ARG A 512 6.59 -19.54 -25.20
C ARG A 512 7.54 -19.72 -24.01
N VAL A 513 8.14 -20.90 -23.84
CA VAL A 513 9.13 -21.15 -22.78
C VAL A 513 10.42 -20.36 -23.04
N VAL A 514 10.95 -20.47 -24.26
CA VAL A 514 12.20 -19.81 -24.67
C VAL A 514 12.08 -18.29 -24.54
N ASP A 515 11.03 -17.70 -25.09
CA ASP A 515 10.77 -16.26 -25.04
C ASP A 515 10.57 -15.76 -23.60
N THR A 516 9.95 -16.60 -22.75
CA THR A 516 9.80 -16.27 -21.32
C THR A 516 11.16 -16.22 -20.64
N LEU A 517 12.05 -17.18 -20.90
CA LEU A 517 13.40 -17.19 -20.33
C LEU A 517 14.22 -16.00 -20.81
N ILE A 518 14.17 -15.67 -22.11
CA ILE A 518 14.88 -14.52 -22.69
C ILE A 518 14.35 -13.21 -22.09
N GLY A 519 13.02 -13.00 -22.07
CA GLY A 519 12.42 -11.81 -21.47
C GLY A 519 12.76 -11.67 -19.99
N CYS A 520 12.75 -12.78 -19.24
CA CYS A 520 13.19 -12.80 -17.85
C CYS A 520 14.68 -12.42 -17.71
N ALA A 521 15.56 -12.96 -18.56
CA ALA A 521 16.99 -12.64 -18.52
C ALA A 521 17.26 -11.16 -18.82
N ILE A 522 16.60 -10.58 -19.84
CA ILE A 522 16.74 -9.16 -20.19
C ILE A 522 16.22 -8.28 -19.04
N ALA A 523 15.04 -8.59 -18.48
CA ALA A 523 14.49 -7.83 -17.36
C ALA A 523 15.38 -7.89 -16.11
N TRP A 524 15.91 -9.07 -15.79
CA TRP A 524 16.85 -9.26 -14.68
C TRP A 524 18.14 -8.45 -14.87
N ALA A 525 18.75 -8.53 -16.06
CA ALA A 525 19.96 -7.78 -16.38
C ALA A 525 19.71 -6.26 -16.29
N ALA A 526 18.58 -5.79 -16.81
CA ALA A 526 18.24 -4.37 -16.77
C ALA A 526 18.07 -3.85 -15.34
N VAL A 527 17.38 -4.57 -14.46
CA VAL A 527 17.24 -4.16 -13.06
C VAL A 527 18.56 -4.27 -12.29
N SER A 528 19.44 -5.20 -12.67
CA SER A 528 20.72 -5.41 -12.00
C SER A 528 21.80 -4.39 -12.39
N PHE A 529 21.82 -3.96 -13.66
CA PHE A 529 22.88 -3.12 -14.21
C PHE A 529 22.44 -1.68 -14.55
N ILE A 530 21.19 -1.45 -14.95
CA ILE A 530 20.69 -0.12 -15.37
C ILE A 530 20.08 0.59 -14.16
N TRP A 531 20.88 1.50 -13.57
CA TRP A 531 20.53 2.28 -12.37
C TRP A 531 19.84 1.41 -11.30
N PRO A 532 20.58 0.46 -10.70
CA PRO A 532 20.03 -0.45 -9.73
C PRO A 532 19.47 0.31 -8.52
N ASP A 533 18.29 -0.09 -8.06
CA ASP A 533 17.50 0.72 -7.13
C ASP A 533 18.23 0.94 -5.79
N TRP A 534 19.03 -0.02 -5.35
CA TRP A 534 19.80 0.07 -4.09
C TRP A 534 20.82 1.20 -4.09
N ARG A 535 21.40 1.56 -5.25
CA ARG A 535 22.31 2.71 -5.36
C ARG A 535 21.64 4.05 -5.11
N PHE A 536 20.30 4.11 -5.19
CA PHE A 536 19.50 5.32 -4.99
C PHE A 536 18.57 5.23 -3.77
N ARG A 537 18.56 4.08 -3.07
CA ARG A 537 17.89 3.93 -1.77
C ARG A 537 18.78 4.59 -0.73
N ASN A 538 18.73 5.92 -0.70
CA ASN A 538 19.46 6.73 0.25
C ASN A 538 18.76 6.61 1.62
N LEU A 539 19.00 5.49 2.32
CA LEU A 539 18.49 5.23 3.67
C LEU A 539 18.74 6.42 4.61
N PRO A 540 19.93 7.06 4.61
CA PRO A 540 20.15 8.31 5.36
C PRO A 540 19.10 9.38 5.06
N ARG A 541 18.79 9.63 3.78
CA ARG A 541 17.79 10.63 3.38
C ARG A 541 16.36 10.26 3.75
N VAL A 542 16.00 8.98 3.67
CA VAL A 542 14.66 8.50 4.08
C VAL A 542 14.50 8.62 5.59
N LEU A 543 15.54 8.27 6.34
CA LEU A 543 15.58 8.42 7.78
C LEU A 543 15.49 9.89 8.20
N GLN A 544 16.26 10.78 7.58
CA GLN A 544 16.16 12.22 7.80
C GLN A 544 14.72 12.73 7.57
N ARG A 545 14.09 12.35 6.46
CA ARG A 545 12.69 12.74 6.20
C ARG A 545 11.71 12.20 7.25
N ALA A 546 11.98 11.03 7.82
CA ALA A 546 11.17 10.45 8.89
C ALA A 546 11.35 11.21 10.20
N THR A 547 12.59 11.56 10.57
CA THR A 547 12.89 12.39 11.74
C THR A 547 12.32 13.80 11.60
N ASP A 548 12.49 14.46 10.45
CA ASP A 548 11.91 15.79 10.17
C ASP A 548 10.37 15.78 10.29
N ALA A 549 9.73 14.69 9.88
CA ALA A 549 8.28 14.53 9.98
C ALA A 549 7.83 14.29 11.43
N ASN A 550 8.64 13.57 12.22
CA ASN A 550 8.41 13.40 13.65
C ASN A 550 8.56 14.73 14.41
N CYS A 551 9.58 15.55 14.12
CA CYS A 551 9.74 16.89 14.70
C CYS A 551 8.51 17.76 14.40
N ARG A 552 8.10 17.85 13.13
CA ARG A 552 6.90 18.62 12.73
C ARG A 552 5.62 18.11 13.39
N TYR A 553 5.52 16.80 13.65
CA TYR A 553 4.38 16.24 14.36
C TYR A 553 4.39 16.63 15.84
N LEU A 554 5.56 16.60 16.47
CA LEU A 554 5.76 17.04 17.85
C LEU A 554 5.48 18.54 18.00
N ASP A 555 5.92 19.39 17.07
CA ASP A 555 5.60 20.83 17.04
C ASP A 555 4.10 21.10 16.96
N ALA A 556 3.40 20.34 16.10
CA ALA A 556 1.94 20.46 15.97
C ALA A 556 1.19 19.99 17.23
N ILE A 557 1.79 19.12 18.05
CA ILE A 557 1.26 18.73 19.36
C ILE A 557 1.58 19.80 20.41
N LEU A 558 2.79 20.36 20.39
CA LEU A 558 3.23 21.43 21.28
C LEU A 558 2.27 22.63 21.24
N GLU A 559 1.89 23.05 20.04
CA GLU A 559 0.93 24.14 19.85
C GLU A 559 -0.41 23.88 20.58
N GLN A 560 -0.86 22.62 20.63
CA GLN A 560 -2.12 22.25 21.28
C GLN A 560 -2.02 22.13 22.79
N TYR A 561 -0.84 21.88 23.33
CA TYR A 561 -0.62 21.95 24.77
C TYR A 561 -0.65 23.40 25.28
N HIS A 562 -0.26 24.37 24.44
CA HIS A 562 -0.35 25.81 24.74
C HIS A 562 -1.75 26.39 24.49
N GLN A 563 -2.33 26.13 23.32
CA GLN A 563 -3.58 26.78 22.87
C GLN A 563 -4.84 25.99 23.21
N GLY A 564 -4.70 24.70 23.52
CA GLY A 564 -5.79 23.76 23.68
C GLY A 564 -5.99 22.87 22.46
N ARG A 565 -6.76 21.79 22.67
CA ARG A 565 -6.95 20.74 21.66
C ARG A 565 -7.70 21.27 20.44
N ASP A 566 -7.10 21.10 19.27
CA ASP A 566 -7.72 21.41 17.98
C ASP A 566 -7.50 20.24 16.99
N ASN A 567 -8.53 19.90 16.23
CA ASN A 567 -8.45 18.89 15.16
C ASN A 567 -8.31 19.52 13.77
N ARG A 568 -7.77 20.73 13.67
CA ARG A 568 -7.47 21.43 12.40
C ARG A 568 -6.65 20.57 11.44
N LEU A 569 -6.75 20.94 10.17
CA LEU A 569 -6.10 20.25 9.05
C LEU A 569 -4.57 20.16 9.21
N ALA A 570 -3.92 21.21 9.73
CA ALA A 570 -2.47 21.24 9.94
C ALA A 570 -1.97 20.09 10.82
N TYR A 571 -2.58 19.90 11.99
CA TYR A 571 -2.28 18.77 12.89
C TYR A 571 -2.46 17.42 12.20
N ARG A 572 -3.58 17.23 11.47
CA ARG A 572 -3.86 15.95 10.78
C ARG A 572 -2.87 15.67 9.66
N ILE A 573 -2.39 16.71 8.96
CA ILE A 573 -1.34 16.58 7.94
C ILE A 573 -0.04 16.17 8.60
N ALA A 574 0.39 16.85 9.66
CA ALA A 574 1.63 16.52 10.37
C ALA A 574 1.63 15.08 10.90
N ARG A 575 0.54 14.67 11.59
CA ARG A 575 0.32 13.29 12.06
C ARG A 575 0.41 12.27 10.92
N ARG A 576 -0.32 12.52 9.84
CA ARG A 576 -0.35 11.61 8.67
C ARG A 576 1.03 11.52 8.03
N ASP A 577 1.72 12.63 7.89
CA ASP A 577 3.03 12.69 7.25
C ASP A 577 4.09 11.93 8.07
N ALA A 578 4.09 12.05 9.41
CA ALA A 578 4.95 11.26 10.29
C ALA A 578 4.75 9.75 10.09
N HIS A 579 3.51 9.26 10.18
CA HIS A 579 3.24 7.84 9.95
C HIS A 579 3.49 7.37 8.51
N ASN A 580 3.30 8.24 7.51
CA ASN A 580 3.64 7.92 6.12
C ASN A 580 5.14 7.79 5.90
N ARG A 581 5.97 8.62 6.57
CA ARG A 581 7.44 8.52 6.48
C ARG A 581 7.96 7.32 7.26
N ASP A 582 7.36 7.00 8.40
CA ASP A 582 7.62 5.74 9.11
C ASP A 582 7.30 4.51 8.24
N ALA A 583 6.17 4.53 7.54
CA ALA A 583 5.80 3.49 6.57
C ALA A 583 6.77 3.40 5.38
N GLU A 584 7.27 4.53 4.88
CA GLU A 584 8.29 4.57 3.83
C GLU A 584 9.61 3.96 4.33
N LEU A 585 10.05 4.30 5.54
CA LEU A 585 11.22 3.72 6.18
C LEU A 585 11.07 2.19 6.33
N ALA A 586 9.90 1.72 6.81
CA ALA A 586 9.60 0.29 6.94
C ALA A 586 9.71 -0.44 5.59
N SER A 587 9.20 0.16 4.52
CA SER A 587 9.30 -0.36 3.16
C SER A 587 10.74 -0.42 2.66
N VAL A 588 11.56 0.62 2.90
CA VAL A 588 12.98 0.63 2.49
C VAL A 588 13.76 -0.44 3.23
N VAL A 589 13.62 -0.54 4.55
CA VAL A 589 14.31 -1.54 5.38
C VAL A 589 13.89 -2.96 5.03
N SER A 590 12.60 -3.21 4.81
CA SER A 590 12.11 -4.53 4.37
C SER A 590 12.73 -4.95 3.03
N ASN A 591 12.79 -4.04 2.06
CA ASN A 591 13.34 -4.33 0.74
C ASN A 591 14.87 -4.51 0.75
N MET A 592 15.58 -3.88 1.69
CA MET A 592 17.03 -3.95 1.84
C MET A 592 17.54 -5.36 2.18
N SER A 593 16.73 -6.16 2.89
CA SER A 593 17.07 -7.54 3.29
C SER A 593 17.43 -8.48 2.12
N SER A 594 17.08 -8.10 0.90
CA SER A 594 17.25 -8.88 -0.34
C SER A 594 18.30 -8.32 -1.29
N GLU A 595 19.00 -7.26 -0.90
CA GLU A 595 20.02 -6.58 -1.70
C GLU A 595 21.37 -7.30 -1.63
N PRO A 596 22.15 -7.35 -2.73
CA PRO A 596 23.39 -8.12 -2.80
C PRO A 596 24.55 -7.51 -2.00
N ASP A 597 24.58 -6.18 -1.85
CA ASP A 597 25.74 -5.44 -1.32
C ASP A 597 25.58 -5.03 0.16
N VAL A 598 24.50 -5.45 0.84
CA VAL A 598 24.21 -5.04 2.21
C VAL A 598 24.77 -6.06 3.20
N THR A 599 25.69 -5.62 4.05
CA THR A 599 26.26 -6.44 5.12
C THR A 599 25.22 -6.77 6.19
N ALA A 600 25.43 -7.88 6.91
CA ALA A 600 24.54 -8.26 8.01
C ALA A 600 24.44 -7.17 9.09
N GLU A 601 25.54 -6.46 9.36
CA GLU A 601 25.61 -5.36 10.32
C GLU A 601 24.77 -4.15 9.90
N THR A 602 24.89 -3.69 8.66
CA THR A 602 24.09 -2.55 8.15
C THR A 602 22.61 -2.90 8.15
N ARG A 603 22.27 -4.13 7.79
CA ARG A 603 20.91 -4.64 7.83
C ARG A 603 20.36 -4.61 9.26
N GLU A 604 21.12 -5.11 10.23
CA GLU A 604 20.72 -5.08 11.63
C GLU A 604 20.57 -3.66 12.17
N ALA A 605 21.51 -2.76 11.86
CA ALA A 605 21.42 -1.35 12.24
C ALA A 605 20.17 -0.67 11.65
N ALA A 606 19.84 -0.96 10.39
CA ALA A 606 18.62 -0.46 9.74
C ALA A 606 17.34 -1.01 10.37
N PHE A 607 17.30 -2.30 10.72
CA PHE A 607 16.18 -2.91 11.46
C PHE A 607 15.99 -2.25 12.82
N ARG A 608 17.08 -2.04 13.57
CA ARG A 608 17.03 -1.38 14.88
C ARG A 608 16.56 0.07 14.77
N LEU A 609 17.07 0.83 13.81
CA LEU A 609 16.63 2.21 13.54
C LEU A 609 15.15 2.29 13.18
N LEU A 610 14.64 1.38 12.37
CA LEU A 610 13.21 1.31 12.07
C LEU A 610 12.39 1.10 13.35
N CYS A 611 12.78 0.14 14.20
CA CYS A 611 12.07 -0.11 15.45
C CYS A 611 12.12 1.08 16.41
N LEU A 612 13.29 1.74 16.51
CA LEU A 612 13.47 2.95 17.32
C LEU A 612 12.64 4.12 16.79
N ASN A 613 12.65 4.38 15.47
CA ASN A 613 11.84 5.42 14.85
C ASN A 613 10.34 5.17 15.05
N HIS A 614 9.89 3.93 14.84
CA HIS A 614 8.49 3.56 15.05
C HIS A 614 8.07 3.76 16.52
N THR A 615 8.94 3.40 17.46
CA THR A 615 8.73 3.61 18.90
C THR A 615 8.71 5.10 19.23
N PHE A 616 9.61 5.89 18.65
CA PHE A 616 9.67 7.34 18.80
C PHE A 616 8.38 8.01 18.32
N THR A 617 7.91 7.67 17.12
CA THR A 617 6.61 8.12 16.59
C THR A 617 5.45 7.66 17.49
N SER A 618 5.53 6.49 18.13
CA SER A 618 4.51 5.99 19.07
C SER A 618 4.46 6.79 20.38
N TYR A 619 5.60 7.25 20.90
CA TYR A 619 5.65 8.16 22.06
C TYR A 619 5.12 9.55 21.73
N ILE A 620 5.43 10.09 20.54
CA ILE A 620 4.82 11.32 20.04
C ILE A 620 3.30 11.13 19.89
N SER A 621 2.85 9.99 19.38
CA SER A 621 1.42 9.67 19.25
C SER A 621 0.73 9.62 20.62
N ALA A 622 1.39 9.13 21.68
CA ALA A 622 0.84 9.14 23.03
C ALA A 622 0.65 10.55 23.58
N LEU A 623 1.62 11.47 23.37
CA LEU A 623 1.42 12.90 23.64
C LEU A 623 0.24 13.45 22.84
N GLY A 624 0.16 13.12 21.55
CA GLY A 624 -0.98 13.47 20.69
C GLY A 624 -2.32 13.00 21.27
N ALA A 625 -2.45 11.74 21.64
CA ALA A 625 -3.70 11.14 22.12
C ALA A 625 -4.21 11.77 23.43
N HIS A 626 -3.31 12.34 24.23
CA HIS A 626 -3.60 12.95 25.52
C HIS A 626 -3.41 14.48 25.55
N ARG A 627 -3.33 15.12 24.38
CA ARG A 627 -3.18 16.57 24.27
C ARG A 627 -4.38 17.33 24.83
N GLU A 628 -4.08 18.29 25.68
CA GLU A 628 -5.02 19.25 26.26
C GLU A 628 -4.26 20.50 26.68
N LYS A 629 -4.96 21.60 26.94
CA LYS A 629 -4.29 22.82 27.39
C LYS A 629 -3.69 22.60 28.78
N LEU A 630 -2.37 22.75 28.92
CA LEU A 630 -1.71 22.74 30.22
C LEU A 630 -1.69 24.15 30.81
N SER A 631 -1.78 24.22 32.14
CA SER A 631 -1.69 25.47 32.90
C SER A 631 -0.37 25.61 33.67
N ASN A 632 0.40 24.52 33.80
CA ASN A 632 1.64 24.52 34.55
C ASN A 632 2.80 25.02 33.66
N PRO A 633 3.37 26.21 33.94
CA PRO A 633 4.41 26.81 33.10
C PRO A 633 5.71 26.01 33.13
N ASP A 634 6.02 25.30 34.21
CA ASP A 634 7.27 24.54 34.32
C ASP A 634 7.25 23.29 33.44
N VAL A 635 6.09 22.62 33.36
CA VAL A 635 5.86 21.47 32.46
C VAL A 635 5.85 21.92 31.01
N LEU A 636 5.21 23.07 30.71
CA LEU A 636 5.23 23.65 29.36
C LEU A 636 6.64 24.02 28.93
N GLY A 637 7.41 24.68 29.80
CA GLY A 637 8.81 25.03 29.51
C GLY A 637 9.69 23.78 29.35
N LEU A 638 9.46 22.72 30.13
CA LEU A 638 10.16 21.44 29.92
C LEU A 638 9.82 20.83 28.56
N LEU A 639 8.55 20.90 28.15
CA LEU A 639 8.12 20.41 26.85
C LEU A 639 8.72 21.24 25.72
N ASP A 640 8.69 22.58 25.81
CA ASP A 640 9.31 23.50 24.83
C ASP A 640 10.80 23.17 24.66
N ASP A 641 11.55 23.05 25.76
CA ASP A 641 12.97 22.72 25.74
C ASP A 641 13.24 21.31 25.20
N ALA A 642 12.36 20.36 25.50
CA ALA A 642 12.47 18.99 24.99
C ALA A 642 12.22 18.92 23.48
N VAL A 643 11.27 19.69 22.94
CA VAL A 643 11.03 19.76 21.49
C VAL A 643 12.26 20.36 20.79
N CYS A 644 12.80 21.47 21.30
CA CYS A 644 14.04 22.06 20.79
C CYS A 644 15.21 21.07 20.84
N TYR A 645 15.36 20.36 21.96
CA TYR A 645 16.41 19.35 22.13
C TYR A 645 16.25 18.18 21.17
N VAL A 646 15.03 17.68 20.95
CA VAL A 646 14.76 16.62 19.97
C VAL A 646 15.21 17.05 18.57
N ASP A 647 14.86 18.28 18.17
CA ASP A 647 15.25 18.81 16.86
C ASP A 647 16.77 18.95 16.75
N ASP A 648 17.43 19.54 17.76
CA ASP A 648 18.89 19.64 17.80
C ASP A 648 19.54 18.25 17.77
N ALA A 649 19.11 17.32 18.62
CA ALA A 649 19.71 15.99 18.74
C ALA A 649 19.56 15.13 17.47
N LEU A 650 18.50 15.31 16.69
CA LEU A 650 18.30 14.57 15.43
C LEU A 650 19.06 15.19 14.25
N HIS A 651 19.48 16.46 14.36
CA HIS A 651 20.15 17.19 13.27
C HIS A 651 21.58 17.65 13.58
N HIS A 652 22.08 17.43 14.79
CA HIS A 652 23.36 17.97 15.24
C HIS A 652 24.58 17.46 14.45
N GLN A 653 25.59 18.30 14.34
CA GLN A 653 26.90 17.93 13.84
C GLN A 653 27.80 17.41 14.97
N PRO A 654 28.90 16.69 14.68
CA PRO A 654 29.81 16.18 15.71
C PRO A 654 30.35 17.27 16.65
N GLU A 655 30.43 18.52 16.18
CA GLU A 655 30.90 19.69 16.94
C GLU A 655 29.93 20.10 18.07
N ASP A 656 28.65 19.75 17.96
CA ASP A 656 27.59 20.08 18.92
C ASP A 656 27.41 19.00 20.00
N GLU A 657 28.11 17.87 19.91
CA GLU A 657 27.88 16.68 20.73
C GLU A 657 27.99 16.96 22.23
N GLN A 658 28.93 17.82 22.64
CA GLN A 658 29.11 18.21 24.04
C GLN A 658 27.95 19.08 24.56
N ARG A 659 27.42 19.99 23.74
CA ARG A 659 26.26 20.84 24.07
C ARG A 659 25.00 20.00 24.17
N VAL A 660 24.78 19.10 23.21
CA VAL A 660 23.65 18.16 23.21
C VAL A 660 23.70 17.25 24.44
N HIS A 661 24.89 16.79 24.85
CA HIS A 661 25.03 15.97 26.06
C HIS A 661 24.69 16.75 27.35
N GLN A 662 25.14 18.01 27.46
CA GLN A 662 24.80 18.85 28.61
C GLN A 662 23.30 19.17 28.68
N ALA A 663 22.68 19.48 27.54
CA ALA A 663 21.23 19.70 27.45
C ALA A 663 20.44 18.45 27.86
N LEU A 664 20.90 17.27 27.42
CA LEU A 664 20.33 15.98 27.79
C LEU A 664 20.37 15.73 29.30
N GLU A 665 21.51 15.98 29.94
CA GLU A 665 21.65 15.83 31.39
C GLU A 665 20.74 16.81 32.15
N GLY A 666 20.68 18.06 31.72
CA GLY A 666 19.79 19.07 32.30
C GLY A 666 18.31 18.68 32.18
N LEU A 667 17.87 18.18 31.03
CA LEU A 667 16.51 17.70 30.82
C LEU A 667 16.20 16.47 31.68
N LYS A 668 17.12 15.50 31.76
CA LYS A 668 16.96 14.32 32.63
C LYS A 668 16.80 14.69 34.10
N GLN A 669 17.62 15.63 34.59
CA GLN A 669 17.51 16.12 35.97
C GLN A 669 16.16 16.79 36.22
N ARG A 670 15.69 17.62 35.30
CA ARG A 670 14.37 18.26 35.40
C ARG A 670 13.22 17.26 35.36
N VAL A 671 13.28 16.25 34.48
CA VAL A 671 12.28 15.17 34.42
C VAL A 671 12.17 14.44 35.76
N GLN A 672 13.30 14.25 36.46
CA GLN A 672 13.33 13.58 37.77
C GLN A 672 12.90 14.47 38.94
N SER A 673 13.12 15.78 38.85
CA SER A 673 12.85 16.72 39.95
C SER A 673 11.50 17.43 39.86
N LEU A 674 10.83 17.41 38.69
CA LEU A 674 9.56 18.11 38.49
C LEU A 674 8.43 17.46 39.30
N GLU A 675 7.89 18.18 40.27
CA GLU A 675 6.67 17.76 40.95
C GLU A 675 5.47 17.99 40.04
N THR A 676 4.77 16.91 39.72
CA THR A 676 3.57 16.93 38.87
C THR A 676 2.32 16.72 39.71
N ARG A 677 1.21 17.32 39.29
CA ARG A 677 -0.09 17.07 39.94
C ARG A 677 -0.57 15.66 39.59
N PRO A 678 -0.81 14.77 40.58
CA PRO A 678 -1.12 13.35 40.34
C PRO A 678 -2.39 13.13 39.49
N ASP A 679 -3.39 14.01 39.66
CA ASP A 679 -4.69 13.91 38.98
C ASP A 679 -4.74 14.66 37.64
N SER A 680 -3.60 15.11 37.11
CA SER A 680 -3.50 15.84 35.83
C SER A 680 -2.83 15.00 34.73
N LYS A 681 -2.73 15.53 33.51
CA LYS A 681 -1.96 14.92 32.41
C LYS A 681 -0.47 15.27 32.45
N GLU A 682 -0.04 16.12 33.39
CA GLU A 682 1.37 16.52 33.55
C GLU A 682 2.32 15.32 33.75
N PRO A 683 2.01 14.30 34.58
CA PRO A 683 2.89 13.14 34.77
C PRO A 683 3.12 12.37 33.48
N LEU A 684 2.08 12.24 32.65
CA LEU A 684 2.19 11.59 31.34
C LEU A 684 3.13 12.38 30.42
N VAL A 685 2.99 13.71 30.37
CA VAL A 685 3.81 14.56 29.50
C VAL A 685 5.29 14.45 29.89
N VAL A 686 5.59 14.57 31.18
CA VAL A 686 6.96 14.40 31.72
C VAL A 686 7.51 13.01 31.41
N GLN A 687 6.70 11.96 31.59
CA GLN A 687 7.10 10.59 31.27
C GLN A 687 7.41 10.41 29.77
N GLN A 688 6.52 10.88 28.88
CA GLN A 688 6.71 10.74 27.44
C GLN A 688 7.93 11.52 26.94
N ILE A 689 8.18 12.72 27.49
CA ILE A 689 9.42 13.47 27.24
C ILE A 689 10.64 12.63 27.63
N GLY A 690 10.64 12.04 28.83
CA GLY A 690 11.72 11.17 29.29
C GLY A 690 11.95 9.97 28.35
N LEU A 691 10.88 9.33 27.88
CA LEU A 691 10.96 8.21 26.93
C LEU A 691 11.50 8.63 25.56
N LEU A 692 11.06 9.76 25.01
CA LEU A 692 11.57 10.31 23.75
C LEU A 692 13.07 10.58 23.85
N ILE A 693 13.47 11.29 24.90
CA ILE A 693 14.84 11.68 25.16
C ILE A 693 15.75 10.45 25.37
N ALA A 694 15.24 9.38 25.97
CA ALA A 694 15.99 8.15 26.19
C ALA A 694 16.36 7.41 24.88
N LEU A 695 15.57 7.56 23.80
CA LEU A 695 15.85 6.89 22.52
C LEU A 695 16.89 7.62 21.66
N LEU A 696 16.99 8.96 21.81
CA LEU A 696 17.80 9.81 20.92
C LEU A 696 19.29 9.44 20.85
N PRO A 697 19.99 9.09 21.96
CA PRO A 697 21.39 8.71 21.88
C PRO A 697 21.64 7.49 21.00
N GLU A 698 20.77 6.48 21.08
CA GLU A 698 20.90 5.27 20.26
C GLU A 698 20.55 5.54 18.80
N ILE A 699 19.50 6.33 18.54
CA ILE A 699 19.14 6.77 17.19
C ILE A 699 20.32 7.51 16.54
N GLY A 700 20.91 8.49 17.24
CA GLY A 700 22.05 9.26 16.75
C GLY A 700 23.31 8.41 16.53
N ARG A 701 23.56 7.39 17.36
CA ARG A 701 24.67 6.44 17.17
C ARG A 701 24.48 5.61 15.90
N LEU A 702 23.29 5.01 15.73
CA LEU A 702 23.00 4.15 14.57
C LEU A 702 22.91 4.97 13.27
N GLN A 703 22.42 6.22 13.32
CA GLN A 703 22.44 7.15 12.20
C GLN A 703 23.87 7.39 11.68
N ARG A 704 24.83 7.60 12.59
CA ARG A 704 26.26 7.76 12.27
C ARG A 704 26.87 6.48 11.70
N GLN A 705 26.46 5.31 12.18
CA GLN A 705 26.92 4.02 11.65
C GLN A 705 26.48 3.81 10.19
N ILE A 706 25.26 4.22 9.85
CA ILE A 706 24.71 4.07 8.49
C ILE A 706 25.17 5.20 7.55
N SER A 707 25.45 6.38 8.10
CA SER A 707 25.84 7.59 7.37
C SER A 707 27.22 8.07 7.85
N PRO A 708 28.33 7.41 7.47
CA PRO A 708 29.64 7.86 7.89
C PRO A 708 29.88 9.28 7.34
N PRO A 709 30.45 10.20 8.15
CA PRO A 709 30.73 11.55 7.69
C PRO A 709 31.64 11.53 6.45
N THR A 710 31.30 12.40 5.50
CA THR A 710 31.90 12.52 4.15
C THR A 710 33.43 12.73 4.16
N SER A 711 34.04 12.98 5.32
CA SER A 711 35.49 13.15 5.50
C SER A 711 36.30 11.84 5.43
N THR A 712 35.67 10.67 5.44
CA THR A 712 36.38 9.37 5.43
C THR A 712 36.55 8.74 4.05
N LEU A 713 35.96 9.32 2.99
CA LEU A 713 36.03 8.78 1.62
C LEU A 713 37.20 9.35 0.78
N ILE A 714 38.05 10.22 1.34
CA ILE A 714 39.19 10.83 0.60
C ILE A 714 40.52 10.06 0.80
N THR A 715 40.57 9.04 1.67
CA THR A 715 41.81 8.29 1.89
C THR A 715 41.57 6.79 1.80
N GLN A 716 41.44 6.27 0.58
CA GLN A 716 42.10 5.01 0.20
C GLN A 716 42.61 5.12 -1.25
N PRO A 717 43.86 4.72 -1.51
CA PRO A 717 44.57 4.95 -2.78
C PRO A 717 44.06 4.12 -3.96
#